data_AF-A0A847IVZ5-F1
#
_entry.id   AF-A0A847IVZ5-F1
#
_cell.length_a   1.000
_cell.length_b   1.000
_cell.length_c   1.000
_cell.angle_alpha   90.00
_cell.angle_beta   90.00
_cell.angle_gamma   90.00
#
_symmetry.space_group_name_H-M   'P 1'
#
loop_
_entity.id
_entity.type
_entity.pdbx_description
1 polymer ?
#
loop_
_entity_poly.entity_id
_entity_poly.type
_entity_poly.pdbx_seq_one_letter_code
_entity_poly.pdbx_strand_id
1 'polypeptide(L)'
;MDKNTIIGLVLIFAIFIGFSILNQPSKEEIERRQRIQDSIAQVNRQRDSLLKIKHAESEEIAEVEKREVDTTLSQEQLTLENLDRLGVFASSATGASEEYLIENEHLRIWISNVGGKIVNVELKEYKTFDSLPLVLFNNDDLIFGYTFFANSRRINTDKLYFQPIFNNQEFSADREMMVSGSDSLLFAMRLYTDNPDGTPDKNRYIEYLYTVYGDDYMIGYKLNLVGMDKVIDHGSGFIDLNWEAEMRRQEKSLVNERNESTVYWKYDKESVKYLSERKDAKESLKLPVKWVSFKSRFFVATLIADQSFTNAEISSVTDPKNTDDHYLKNMSALVAVPFGNEANQSFDMNFYFGPNKYKTLKQYDLDLERQVPLGWSFFLIAWINIYAVINVFNWLGDSGLNYGIVILILTVLLKLVLLPIAYKTYKSTAKMRILKPEIDEIAKKFPKPEDAMKKQQATMTLYKKAGVNPMAGCVPQLLQFPILIAMFRFFPSSIELRQQSFLWAHDLSSYDSILDLPFNIPFYGSHVSLFTLLMTISTIIYTKINNKLMGSSTGQMPGMKTMMYIMPIMFLGIFNNFASALSYYYFLANIMTFAQMYLIRKTIDEEKIHQQILMQKTKPVKKSKFQRKLEELSKQQQQIANSRKKR
;
A
#
# COMPACT_ATOMS: atom_id res chain seq x y z
N MET A 1 39.55 -1.06 20.08
CA MET A 1 38.54 -2.12 20.22
C MET A 1 39.09 -3.15 21.19
N ASP A 2 38.36 -3.47 22.26
CA ASP A 2 38.91 -4.22 23.39
C ASP A 2 39.10 -5.72 23.04
N LYS A 3 40.14 -6.39 23.57
CA LYS A 3 40.45 -7.81 23.23
C LYS A 3 39.27 -8.75 23.51
N ASN A 4 38.46 -8.43 24.53
CA ASN A 4 37.26 -9.18 24.88
C ASN A 4 36.10 -8.95 23.88
N THR A 5 36.08 -7.80 23.20
CA THR A 5 35.10 -7.51 22.14
C THR A 5 35.43 -8.27 20.86
N ILE A 6 36.72 -8.44 20.56
CA ILE A 6 37.20 -9.24 19.42
C ILE A 6 36.91 -10.72 19.66
N ILE A 7 37.18 -11.26 20.86
CA ILE A 7 36.88 -12.66 21.21
C ILE A 7 35.36 -12.91 21.19
N GLY A 8 34.55 -11.95 21.65
CA GLY A 8 33.09 -12.02 21.56
C GLY A 8 32.57 -12.06 20.12
N LEU A 9 33.12 -11.22 19.23
CA LEU A 9 32.79 -11.24 17.80
C LEU A 9 33.23 -12.54 17.11
N VAL A 10 34.41 -13.06 17.44
CA VAL A 10 34.91 -14.34 16.89
C VAL A 10 34.06 -15.52 17.35
N LEU A 11 33.61 -15.55 18.60
CA LEU A 11 32.71 -16.59 19.10
C LEU A 11 31.31 -16.51 18.48
N ILE A 12 30.76 -15.30 18.31
CA ILE A 12 29.49 -15.10 17.63
C ILE A 12 29.61 -15.54 16.16
N PHE A 13 30.71 -15.19 15.50
CA PHE A 13 30.98 -15.60 14.12
C PHE A 13 31.16 -17.12 14.00
N ALA A 14 31.84 -17.77 14.95
CA ALA A 14 31.99 -19.22 15.00
C ALA A 14 30.66 -19.95 15.26
N ILE A 15 29.78 -19.39 16.09
CA ILE A 15 28.43 -19.92 16.33
C ILE A 15 27.56 -19.77 15.07
N PHE A 16 27.65 -18.64 14.36
CA PHE A 16 26.95 -18.43 13.09
C PHE A 16 27.44 -19.41 12.01
N ILE A 17 28.75 -19.65 11.92
CA ILE A 17 29.32 -20.64 10.99
C ILE A 17 28.88 -22.07 11.38
N GLY A 18 28.93 -22.42 12.67
CA GLY A 18 28.47 -23.73 13.15
C GLY A 18 26.99 -23.97 12.91
N PHE A 19 26.14 -22.96 13.12
CA PHE A 19 24.70 -23.02 12.80
C PHE A 19 24.44 -23.06 11.29
N SER A 20 25.30 -22.41 10.49
CA SER A 20 25.22 -22.46 9.02
C SER A 20 25.63 -23.81 8.46
N ILE A 21 26.60 -24.51 9.07
CA ILE A 21 27.03 -25.86 8.64
C ILE A 21 26.01 -26.92 9.06
N LEU A 22 25.40 -26.78 10.24
CA LEU A 22 24.32 -27.68 10.71
C LEU A 22 23.01 -27.55 9.92
N ASN A 23 22.75 -26.38 9.31
CA ASN A 23 21.58 -26.13 8.47
C ASN A 23 21.89 -26.11 6.97
N GLN A 24 23.07 -26.59 6.55
CA GLN A 24 23.34 -26.77 5.13
C GLN A 24 22.50 -27.95 4.59
N PRO A 25 21.77 -27.76 3.48
CA PRO A 25 21.00 -28.84 2.86
C PRO A 25 21.92 -30.01 2.46
N SER A 26 21.41 -31.24 2.60
CA SER A 26 22.13 -32.46 2.24
C SER A 26 22.64 -32.41 0.79
N LYS A 27 23.79 -33.02 0.48
CA LYS A 27 24.30 -33.12 -0.91
C LYS A 27 23.26 -33.70 -1.87
N GLU A 28 22.45 -34.63 -1.41
CA GLU A 28 21.36 -35.24 -2.19
C GLU A 28 20.21 -34.25 -2.48
N GLU A 29 19.91 -33.35 -1.55
CA GLU A 29 18.94 -32.26 -1.73
C GLU A 29 19.47 -31.17 -2.65
N ILE A 30 20.77 -30.88 -2.60
CA ILE A 30 21.43 -29.94 -3.50
C ILE A 30 21.44 -30.50 -4.92
N GLU A 31 21.77 -31.78 -5.11
CA GLU A 31 21.73 -32.44 -6.42
C GLU A 31 20.31 -32.59 -6.96
N ARG A 32 19.30 -32.80 -6.10
CA ARG A 32 17.89 -32.84 -6.51
C ARG A 32 17.41 -31.43 -6.89
N ARG A 33 17.80 -30.38 -6.16
CA ARG A 33 17.53 -28.99 -6.54
C ARG A 33 18.26 -28.58 -7.81
N GLN A 34 19.51 -29.01 -8.00
CA GLN A 34 20.27 -28.75 -9.23
C GLN A 34 19.66 -29.48 -10.41
N ARG A 35 19.24 -30.75 -10.29
CA ARG A 35 18.52 -31.45 -11.35
C ARG A 35 17.18 -30.80 -11.70
N ILE A 36 16.44 -30.32 -10.69
CA ILE A 36 15.20 -29.57 -10.91
C ILE A 36 15.50 -28.21 -11.55
N GLN A 37 16.54 -27.50 -11.10
CA GLN A 37 16.95 -26.21 -11.66
C GLN A 37 17.53 -26.32 -13.07
N ASP A 38 18.28 -27.38 -13.39
CA ASP A 38 18.84 -27.66 -14.70
C ASP A 38 17.74 -28.08 -15.69
N SER A 39 16.76 -28.85 -15.22
CA SER A 39 15.55 -29.17 -15.98
C SER A 39 14.69 -27.93 -16.23
N ILE A 40 14.49 -27.08 -15.22
CA ILE A 40 13.79 -25.80 -15.36
C ILE A 40 14.58 -24.83 -16.26
N ALA A 41 15.91 -24.81 -16.17
CA ALA A 41 16.76 -23.98 -17.01
C ALA A 41 16.77 -24.45 -18.46
N GLN A 42 16.66 -25.75 -18.74
CA GLN A 42 16.48 -26.27 -20.10
C GLN A 42 15.11 -25.88 -20.68
N VAL A 43 14.04 -26.02 -19.91
CA VAL A 43 12.69 -25.60 -20.33
C VAL A 43 12.62 -24.08 -20.51
N ASN A 44 13.22 -23.31 -19.61
CA ASN A 44 13.30 -21.85 -19.73
C ASN A 44 14.22 -21.43 -20.88
N ARG A 45 15.32 -22.14 -21.19
CA ARG A 45 16.12 -21.84 -22.40
C ARG A 45 15.36 -22.13 -23.68
N GLN A 46 14.55 -23.20 -23.73
CA GLN A 46 13.66 -23.47 -24.87
C GLN A 46 12.56 -22.41 -24.98
N ARG A 47 11.99 -21.97 -23.85
CA ARG A 47 10.95 -20.93 -23.81
C ARG A 47 11.51 -19.55 -24.11
N ASP A 48 12.71 -19.22 -23.63
CA ASP A 48 13.43 -17.98 -23.91
C ASP A 48 13.95 -17.96 -25.36
N SER A 49 14.34 -19.10 -25.95
CA SER A 49 14.62 -19.16 -27.38
C SER A 49 13.36 -18.96 -28.22
N LEU A 50 12.21 -19.52 -27.80
CA LEU A 50 10.91 -19.26 -28.43
C LEU A 50 10.46 -17.81 -28.25
N LEU A 51 10.68 -17.21 -27.09
CA LEU A 51 10.36 -15.81 -26.82
C LEU A 51 11.32 -14.85 -27.52
N LYS A 52 12.60 -15.19 -27.69
CA LYS A 52 13.56 -14.43 -28.51
C LYS A 52 13.27 -14.53 -29.99
N ILE A 53 12.79 -15.67 -30.47
CA ILE A 53 12.28 -15.80 -31.85
C ILE A 53 11.03 -14.94 -32.02
N LYS A 54 10.08 -15.00 -31.08
CA LYS A 54 8.89 -14.12 -31.07
C LYS A 54 9.23 -12.63 -30.92
N HIS A 55 10.27 -12.28 -30.16
CA HIS A 55 10.72 -10.91 -29.98
C HIS A 55 11.47 -10.41 -31.22
N ALA A 56 12.32 -11.24 -31.84
CA ALA A 56 12.98 -10.91 -33.10
C ALA A 56 11.97 -10.74 -34.25
N GLU A 57 10.94 -11.59 -34.32
CA GLU A 57 9.81 -11.42 -35.24
C GLU A 57 9.01 -10.14 -34.94
N SER A 58 8.81 -9.78 -33.67
CA SER A 58 8.14 -8.53 -33.30
C SER A 58 8.99 -7.28 -33.55
N GLU A 59 10.32 -7.38 -33.47
CA GLU A 59 11.25 -6.29 -33.81
C GLU A 59 11.37 -6.11 -35.33
N GLU A 60 11.35 -7.18 -36.13
CA GLU A 60 11.22 -7.11 -37.59
C GLU A 60 9.88 -6.50 -38.01
N ILE A 61 8.76 -6.84 -37.34
CA ILE A 61 7.44 -6.24 -37.61
C ILE A 61 7.38 -4.76 -37.18
N ALA A 62 8.01 -4.39 -36.05
CA ALA A 62 8.10 -3.00 -35.61
C ALA A 62 9.05 -2.14 -36.48
N GLU A 63 10.04 -2.74 -37.14
CA GLU A 63 10.85 -2.08 -38.18
C GLU A 63 10.08 -1.92 -39.51
N VAL A 64 9.13 -2.80 -39.80
CA VAL A 64 8.20 -2.68 -40.93
C VAL A 64 7.15 -1.58 -40.67
N GLU A 65 6.54 -1.51 -39.47
CA GLU A 65 5.61 -0.45 -39.08
C GLU A 65 6.24 0.96 -39.09
N LYS A 66 7.55 1.07 -38.83
CA LYS A 66 8.29 2.36 -38.94
C LYS A 66 8.58 2.80 -40.37
N ARG A 67 8.44 1.93 -41.37
CA ARG A 67 8.68 2.25 -42.79
C ARG A 67 7.41 2.64 -43.56
N GLU A 68 6.21 2.47 -42.98
CA GLU A 68 4.93 2.66 -43.68
C GLU A 68 4.24 4.01 -43.45
N VAL A 69 4.93 5.00 -42.88
CA VAL A 69 4.43 6.39 -42.84
C VAL A 69 4.82 7.13 -44.12
N ASP A 70 4.37 6.65 -45.29
CA ASP A 70 4.23 7.46 -46.51
C ASP A 70 3.66 6.63 -47.68
N THR A 71 2.43 6.12 -47.58
CA THR A 71 1.65 5.82 -48.80
C THR A 71 0.15 5.80 -48.51
N THR A 72 -0.62 6.67 -49.17
CA THR A 72 -2.08 6.56 -49.22
C THR A 72 -2.45 5.30 -50.01
N LEU A 73 -2.69 4.20 -49.32
CA LEU A 73 -3.18 2.94 -49.88
C LEU A 73 -4.59 3.13 -50.46
N SER A 74 -4.89 2.46 -51.57
CA SER A 74 -6.24 2.42 -52.12
C SER A 74 -7.17 1.57 -51.23
N GLN A 75 -8.48 1.88 -51.24
CA GLN A 75 -9.50 1.16 -50.44
C GLN A 75 -9.47 -0.37 -50.68
N GLU A 76 -9.16 -0.80 -51.90
CA GLU A 76 -9.06 -2.23 -52.27
C GLU A 76 -7.84 -2.91 -51.65
N GLN A 77 -6.69 -2.23 -51.57
CA GLN A 77 -5.48 -2.76 -50.94
C GLN A 77 -5.65 -2.90 -49.42
N LEU A 78 -6.28 -1.92 -48.77
CA LEU A 78 -6.63 -1.98 -47.34
C LEU A 78 -7.56 -3.17 -47.03
N THR A 79 -8.49 -3.48 -47.94
CA THR A 79 -9.43 -4.59 -47.75
C THR A 79 -8.73 -5.95 -47.84
N LEU A 80 -7.80 -6.10 -48.80
CA LEU A 80 -7.01 -7.33 -48.96
C LEU A 80 -6.04 -7.54 -47.79
N GLU A 81 -5.39 -6.48 -47.32
CA GLU A 81 -4.50 -6.52 -46.16
C GLU A 81 -5.27 -6.90 -44.88
N ASN A 82 -6.43 -6.30 -44.65
CA ASN A 82 -7.30 -6.64 -43.52
C ASN A 82 -7.79 -8.10 -43.60
N LEU A 83 -8.09 -8.61 -44.80
CA LEU A 83 -8.47 -10.02 -44.98
C LEU A 83 -7.33 -10.98 -44.66
N ASP A 84 -6.09 -10.62 -45.00
CA ASP A 84 -4.92 -11.44 -44.68
C ASP A 84 -4.58 -11.41 -43.19
N ARG A 85 -4.66 -10.23 -42.56
CA ARG A 85 -4.32 -10.06 -41.14
C ARG A 85 -5.42 -10.57 -40.20
N LEU A 86 -6.67 -10.21 -40.46
CA LEU A 86 -7.80 -10.38 -39.53
C LEU A 86 -8.77 -11.49 -39.95
N GLY A 87 -8.68 -11.99 -41.19
CA GLY A 87 -9.50 -13.10 -41.67
C GLY A 87 -10.99 -12.83 -41.53
N VAL A 88 -11.66 -13.62 -40.69
CA VAL A 88 -13.11 -13.53 -40.45
C VAL A 88 -13.52 -12.27 -39.69
N PHE A 89 -12.60 -11.40 -39.29
CA PHE A 89 -12.91 -10.11 -38.66
C PHE A 89 -12.52 -8.90 -39.55
N ALA A 90 -12.27 -9.13 -40.84
CA ALA A 90 -11.77 -8.11 -41.74
C ALA A 90 -12.74 -6.94 -41.92
N SER A 91 -14.06 -7.18 -41.97
CA SER A 91 -15.05 -6.11 -42.06
C SER A 91 -15.09 -5.23 -40.81
N SER A 92 -14.73 -5.80 -39.66
CA SER A 92 -14.68 -5.08 -38.38
C SER A 92 -13.38 -4.28 -38.21
N ALA A 93 -12.50 -4.25 -39.21
CA ALA A 93 -11.27 -3.45 -39.20
C ALA A 93 -11.53 -1.99 -39.60
N THR A 94 -12.66 -1.70 -40.23
CA THR A 94 -13.02 -0.37 -40.73
C THR A 94 -14.37 0.06 -40.19
N GLY A 95 -14.47 1.31 -39.76
CA GLY A 95 -15.68 1.88 -39.19
C GLY A 95 -15.46 3.34 -38.82
N ALA A 96 -16.55 4.02 -38.47
CA ALA A 96 -16.47 5.33 -37.84
C ALA A 96 -16.26 5.15 -36.34
N SER A 97 -15.28 5.87 -35.76
CA SER A 97 -15.09 5.88 -34.31
C SER A 97 -16.22 6.68 -33.64
N GLU A 98 -16.88 6.05 -32.68
CA GLU A 98 -18.00 6.59 -31.93
C GLU A 98 -17.84 6.28 -30.44
N GLU A 99 -18.26 7.23 -29.61
CA GLU A 99 -18.24 7.10 -28.15
C GLU A 99 -19.64 7.29 -27.58
N TYR A 100 -19.96 6.51 -26.56
CA TYR A 100 -21.25 6.44 -25.88
C TYR A 100 -21.06 6.81 -24.41
N LEU A 101 -21.72 7.86 -23.96
CA LEU A 101 -21.68 8.32 -22.57
C LEU A 101 -22.81 7.66 -21.79
N ILE A 102 -22.46 6.99 -20.69
CA ILE A 102 -23.39 6.45 -19.71
C ILE A 102 -23.08 7.09 -18.36
N GLU A 103 -24.07 7.77 -17.78
CA GLU A 103 -23.96 8.45 -16.50
C GLU A 103 -24.82 7.75 -15.44
N ASN A 104 -24.26 7.54 -14.24
CA ASN A 104 -25.01 7.17 -13.05
C ASN A 104 -24.81 8.21 -11.93
N GLU A 105 -25.23 7.94 -10.70
CA GLU A 105 -25.11 8.91 -9.61
C GLU A 105 -23.64 9.28 -9.30
N HIS A 106 -22.71 8.33 -9.44
CA HIS A 106 -21.30 8.49 -9.06
C HIS A 106 -20.31 8.61 -10.22
N LEU A 107 -20.63 8.06 -11.39
CA LEU A 107 -19.75 7.81 -12.52
C LEU A 107 -20.28 8.46 -13.80
N ARG A 108 -19.35 8.92 -14.64
CA ARG A 108 -19.56 9.07 -16.08
C ARG A 108 -18.60 8.16 -16.82
N ILE A 109 -19.13 7.36 -17.73
CA ILE A 109 -18.41 6.28 -18.41
C ILE A 109 -18.55 6.52 -19.90
N TRP A 110 -17.44 6.56 -20.61
CA TRP A 110 -17.43 6.58 -22.08
C TRP A 110 -17.03 5.21 -22.59
N ILE A 111 -17.89 4.63 -23.42
CA ILE A 111 -17.64 3.36 -24.09
C ILE A 111 -17.41 3.65 -25.57
N SER A 112 -16.25 3.27 -26.10
CA SER A 112 -15.97 3.40 -27.53
C SER A 112 -16.40 2.16 -28.28
N ASN A 113 -16.92 2.35 -29.49
CA ASN A 113 -17.12 1.24 -30.41
C ASN A 113 -15.78 0.67 -30.94
N VAL A 114 -14.69 1.42 -30.87
CA VAL A 114 -13.34 0.92 -31.13
C VAL A 114 -12.86 0.15 -29.91
N GLY A 115 -12.59 -1.14 -30.10
CA GLY A 115 -12.25 -2.05 -29.02
C GLY A 115 -13.44 -2.47 -28.15
N GLY A 116 -14.62 -1.89 -28.34
CA GLY A 116 -15.80 -2.12 -27.52
C GLY A 116 -15.58 -1.75 -26.04
N LYS A 117 -14.55 -0.99 -25.72
CA LYS A 117 -13.98 -0.83 -24.36
C LYS A 117 -14.45 0.45 -23.67
N ILE A 118 -14.37 0.44 -22.34
CA ILE A 118 -14.54 1.65 -21.53
C ILE A 118 -13.26 2.49 -21.67
N VAL A 119 -13.35 3.64 -22.34
CA VAL A 119 -12.20 4.49 -22.65
C VAL A 119 -11.97 5.61 -21.65
N ASN A 120 -13.00 6.03 -20.93
CA ASN A 120 -12.90 7.10 -19.94
C ASN A 120 -13.87 6.82 -18.78
N VAL A 121 -13.39 7.05 -17.56
CA VAL A 121 -14.21 6.97 -16.34
C VAL A 121 -13.92 8.20 -15.47
N GLU A 122 -14.93 9.07 -15.36
CA GLU A 122 -14.93 10.23 -14.47
C GLU A 122 -15.71 9.90 -13.19
N LEU A 123 -15.09 10.18 -12.04
CA LEU A 123 -15.73 10.07 -10.73
C LEU A 123 -16.34 11.42 -10.34
N LYS A 124 -17.67 11.55 -10.46
CA LYS A 124 -18.43 12.83 -10.35
C LYS A 124 -18.23 13.57 -9.03
N GLU A 125 -18.03 12.83 -7.95
CA GLU A 125 -17.86 13.38 -6.59
C GLU A 125 -16.46 13.95 -6.33
N TYR A 126 -15.49 13.68 -7.20
CA TYR A 126 -14.09 13.96 -6.95
C TYR A 126 -13.47 14.83 -8.05
N LYS A 127 -12.48 15.63 -7.67
CA LYS A 127 -11.68 16.48 -8.57
C LYS A 127 -10.20 16.18 -8.39
N THR A 128 -9.38 16.46 -9.38
CA THR A 128 -7.91 16.45 -9.25
C THR A 128 -7.42 17.61 -8.36
N PHE A 129 -6.14 17.60 -7.96
CA PHE A 129 -5.56 18.64 -7.10
C PHE A 129 -5.59 20.07 -7.69
N ASP A 130 -5.71 20.19 -9.00
CA ASP A 130 -5.83 21.43 -9.78
C ASP A 130 -7.30 21.78 -10.12
N SER A 131 -8.27 21.11 -9.49
CA SER A 131 -9.72 21.34 -9.62
C SER A 131 -10.35 20.89 -10.94
N LEU A 132 -9.66 20.11 -11.77
CA LEU A 132 -10.23 19.46 -12.96
C LEU A 132 -11.09 18.24 -12.57
N PRO A 133 -11.97 17.75 -13.45
CA PRO A 133 -12.69 16.50 -13.25
C PRO A 133 -11.74 15.33 -13.00
N LEU A 134 -12.06 14.46 -12.03
CA LEU A 134 -11.23 13.31 -11.73
C LEU A 134 -11.51 12.17 -12.70
N VAL A 135 -10.62 12.01 -13.68
CA VAL A 135 -10.64 10.90 -14.64
C VAL A 135 -9.59 9.85 -14.25
N LEU A 136 -9.99 8.57 -14.25
CA LEU A 136 -9.09 7.46 -13.91
C LEU A 136 -8.11 7.10 -15.05
N PHE A 137 -8.60 7.06 -16.30
CA PHE A 137 -7.84 6.73 -17.50
C PHE A 137 -8.54 7.33 -18.73
N ASN A 138 -7.77 7.58 -19.79
CA ASN A 138 -8.23 8.09 -21.09
C ASN A 138 -7.99 7.04 -22.19
N ASN A 139 -8.59 7.25 -23.37
CA ASN A 139 -8.48 6.32 -24.51
C ASN A 139 -7.02 6.07 -24.95
N ASP A 140 -6.23 7.14 -25.08
CA ASP A 140 -4.84 7.06 -25.55
C ASP A 140 -3.92 6.35 -24.54
N ASP A 141 -4.32 6.33 -23.27
CA ASP A 141 -3.56 5.79 -22.15
C ASP A 141 -3.98 4.35 -21.81
N LEU A 142 -4.91 3.74 -22.55
CA LEU A 142 -5.57 2.47 -22.21
C LEU A 142 -5.53 1.44 -23.35
N ILE A 143 -4.99 0.25 -23.06
CA ILE A 143 -5.18 -0.93 -23.89
C ILE A 143 -6.15 -1.86 -23.18
N PHE A 144 -7.22 -2.24 -23.87
CA PHE A 144 -8.18 -3.22 -23.37
C PHE A 144 -8.72 -4.06 -24.52
N GLY A 145 -8.34 -5.33 -24.58
CA GLY A 145 -8.82 -6.22 -25.62
C GLY A 145 -8.39 -7.67 -25.44
N TYR A 146 -9.13 -8.57 -26.07
CA TYR A 146 -8.81 -9.99 -26.09
C TYR A 146 -7.88 -10.31 -27.24
N THR A 147 -6.86 -11.09 -26.92
CA THR A 147 -5.96 -11.72 -27.86
C THR A 147 -6.27 -13.21 -27.92
N PHE A 148 -6.49 -13.70 -29.14
CA PHE A 148 -6.69 -15.13 -29.40
C PHE A 148 -6.23 -15.46 -30.82
N PHE A 149 -6.13 -16.75 -31.12
CA PHE A 149 -5.86 -17.21 -32.48
C PHE A 149 -7.16 -17.63 -33.16
N ALA A 150 -7.34 -17.24 -34.41
CA ALA A 150 -8.43 -17.71 -35.26
C ALA A 150 -7.84 -18.12 -36.61
N ASN A 151 -7.97 -19.39 -36.99
CA ASN A 151 -7.37 -19.94 -38.20
C ASN A 151 -5.85 -19.65 -38.30
N SER A 152 -5.10 -19.87 -37.22
CA SER A 152 -3.65 -19.58 -37.11
C SER A 152 -3.27 -18.08 -37.21
N ARG A 153 -4.23 -17.16 -37.21
CA ARG A 153 -3.98 -15.70 -37.19
C ARG A 153 -4.23 -15.14 -35.80
N ARG A 154 -3.33 -14.27 -35.33
CA ARG A 154 -3.48 -13.60 -34.04
C ARG A 154 -4.44 -12.43 -34.19
N ILE A 155 -5.60 -12.52 -33.55
CA ILE A 155 -6.60 -11.45 -33.50
C ILE A 155 -6.45 -10.71 -32.17
N ASN A 156 -6.53 -9.38 -32.23
CA ASN A 156 -6.65 -8.52 -31.06
C ASN A 156 -7.86 -7.61 -31.23
N THR A 157 -8.79 -7.65 -30.28
CA THR A 157 -10.04 -6.89 -30.37
C THR A 157 -9.86 -5.39 -30.11
N ASP A 158 -8.78 -4.93 -29.46
CA ASP A 158 -8.60 -3.56 -28.96
C ASP A 158 -8.81 -2.45 -30.01
N LYS A 159 -8.51 -2.73 -31.28
CA LYS A 159 -8.65 -1.78 -32.40
C LYS A 159 -9.75 -2.14 -33.40
N LEU A 160 -10.55 -3.16 -33.12
CA LEU A 160 -11.65 -3.57 -34.00
C LEU A 160 -12.92 -2.75 -33.68
N TYR A 161 -13.77 -2.56 -34.69
CA TYR A 161 -15.03 -1.84 -34.57
C TYR A 161 -16.16 -2.79 -34.15
N PHE A 162 -16.78 -2.47 -33.04
CA PHE A 162 -17.94 -3.17 -32.49
C PHE A 162 -19.23 -2.43 -32.90
N GLN A 163 -20.33 -3.17 -33.01
CA GLN A 163 -21.66 -2.63 -33.25
C GLN A 163 -22.39 -2.44 -31.91
N PRO A 164 -22.89 -1.24 -31.61
CA PRO A 164 -23.61 -0.93 -30.37
C PRO A 164 -25.03 -1.46 -30.42
N ILE A 165 -25.43 -2.16 -29.36
CA ILE A 165 -26.74 -2.77 -29.21
C ILE A 165 -27.32 -2.39 -27.86
N PHE A 166 -28.55 -1.87 -27.92
CA PHE A 166 -29.28 -1.40 -26.75
C PHE A 166 -30.66 -2.03 -26.74
N ASN A 167 -31.07 -2.63 -25.63
CA ASN A 167 -32.35 -3.33 -25.50
C ASN A 167 -32.63 -4.32 -26.65
N ASN A 168 -31.61 -5.06 -27.09
CA ASN A 168 -31.66 -5.98 -28.24
C ASN A 168 -32.03 -5.36 -29.60
N GLN A 169 -31.85 -4.04 -29.76
CA GLN A 169 -31.99 -3.33 -31.03
C GLN A 169 -30.70 -2.58 -31.36
N GLU A 170 -30.43 -2.38 -32.65
CA GLU A 170 -29.33 -1.52 -33.10
C GLU A 170 -29.58 -0.10 -32.59
N PHE A 171 -28.59 0.45 -31.88
CA PHE A 171 -28.73 1.76 -31.26
C PHE A 171 -28.74 2.85 -32.33
N SER A 172 -29.80 3.67 -32.36
CA SER A 172 -30.01 4.70 -33.39
C SER A 172 -30.38 6.09 -32.82
N ALA A 173 -30.09 6.33 -31.52
CA ALA A 173 -30.52 7.52 -30.78
C ALA A 173 -29.35 8.30 -30.12
N ASP A 174 -29.69 9.29 -29.27
CA ASP A 174 -28.77 10.14 -28.51
C ASP A 174 -27.72 9.30 -27.77
N ARG A 175 -26.44 9.59 -28.01
CA ARG A 175 -25.27 8.85 -27.48
C ARG A 175 -25.04 9.05 -25.97
N GLU A 176 -26.00 9.62 -25.28
CA GLU A 176 -25.97 9.91 -23.85
C GLU A 176 -27.11 9.17 -23.15
N MET A 177 -26.78 8.39 -22.13
CA MET A 177 -27.71 7.61 -21.34
C MET A 177 -27.50 7.90 -19.86
N MET A 178 -28.59 7.92 -19.08
CA MET A 178 -28.53 8.12 -17.63
C MET A 178 -29.30 7.02 -16.91
N VAL A 179 -28.74 6.52 -15.81
CA VAL A 179 -29.38 5.57 -14.90
C VAL A 179 -29.31 6.11 -13.47
N SER A 180 -30.36 5.91 -12.68
CA SER A 180 -30.44 6.47 -11.32
C SER A 180 -31.21 5.55 -10.36
N GLY A 181 -30.94 5.68 -9.07
CA GLY A 181 -31.57 4.87 -8.03
C GLY A 181 -31.30 3.37 -8.18
N SER A 182 -32.35 2.56 -8.03
CA SER A 182 -32.26 1.09 -8.09
C SER A 182 -32.29 0.51 -9.50
N ASP A 183 -32.38 1.34 -10.53
CA ASP A 183 -32.45 0.88 -11.91
C ASP A 183 -31.07 0.44 -12.43
N SER A 184 -31.08 -0.37 -13.49
CA SER A 184 -29.88 -0.77 -14.21
C SER A 184 -30.05 -0.62 -15.72
N LEU A 185 -28.94 -0.33 -16.40
CA LEU A 185 -28.89 -0.17 -17.85
C LEU A 185 -27.96 -1.22 -18.46
N LEU A 186 -28.45 -1.90 -19.50
CA LEU A 186 -27.70 -2.89 -20.27
C LEU A 186 -27.26 -2.28 -21.59
N PHE A 187 -25.97 -2.34 -21.87
CA PHE A 187 -25.38 -1.81 -23.09
C PHE A 187 -24.39 -2.83 -23.66
N ALA A 188 -24.66 -3.32 -24.87
CA ALA A 188 -23.89 -4.37 -25.51
C ALA A 188 -23.07 -3.84 -26.68
N MET A 189 -21.83 -4.27 -26.80
CA MET A 189 -20.97 -4.05 -27.96
C MET A 189 -20.72 -5.40 -28.62
N ARG A 190 -21.12 -5.59 -29.89
CA ARG A 190 -20.94 -6.86 -30.62
C ARG A 190 -19.91 -6.74 -31.74
N LEU A 191 -18.93 -7.62 -31.73
CA LEU A 191 -17.97 -7.84 -32.81
C LEU A 191 -18.40 -9.07 -33.60
N TYR A 192 -18.85 -8.86 -34.83
CA TYR A 192 -19.33 -9.93 -35.71
C TYR A 192 -18.19 -10.55 -36.52
N THR A 193 -18.33 -11.84 -36.84
CA THR A 193 -17.49 -12.46 -37.87
C THR A 193 -18.08 -12.26 -39.25
N ASP A 194 -17.27 -12.41 -40.29
CA ASP A 194 -17.66 -12.28 -41.68
C ASP A 194 -18.16 -13.60 -42.26
N ASN A 195 -19.27 -13.54 -42.98
CA ASN A 195 -19.69 -14.57 -43.90
C ASN A 195 -18.74 -14.61 -45.12
N PRO A 196 -18.72 -15.72 -45.90
CA PRO A 196 -17.93 -15.80 -47.13
C PRO A 196 -18.23 -14.72 -48.18
N ASP A 197 -19.40 -14.08 -48.09
CA ASP A 197 -19.82 -12.96 -48.95
C ASP A 197 -19.37 -11.58 -48.43
N GLY A 198 -18.63 -11.54 -47.31
CA GLY A 198 -18.13 -10.32 -46.68
C GLY A 198 -19.16 -9.58 -45.82
N THR A 199 -20.35 -10.15 -45.61
CA THR A 199 -21.36 -9.57 -44.72
C THR A 199 -21.20 -10.06 -43.28
N PRO A 200 -21.58 -9.28 -42.25
CA PRO A 200 -21.54 -9.73 -40.86
C PRO A 200 -22.46 -10.95 -40.60
N ASP A 201 -21.91 -12.04 -40.05
CA ASP A 201 -22.65 -13.22 -39.58
C ASP A 201 -23.31 -12.93 -38.23
N LYS A 202 -24.62 -12.68 -38.26
CA LYS A 202 -25.41 -12.39 -37.05
C LYS A 202 -25.46 -13.53 -36.03
N ASN A 203 -25.06 -14.75 -36.40
CA ASN A 203 -25.04 -15.91 -35.50
C ASN A 203 -23.69 -16.16 -34.84
N ARG A 204 -22.65 -15.39 -35.20
CA ARG A 204 -21.29 -15.57 -34.68
C ARG A 204 -20.70 -14.23 -34.29
N TYR A 205 -20.55 -14.01 -32.99
CA TYR A 205 -20.02 -12.76 -32.48
C TYR A 205 -19.39 -12.90 -31.10
N ILE A 206 -18.54 -11.93 -30.78
CA ILE A 206 -18.05 -11.63 -29.44
C ILE A 206 -18.86 -10.44 -28.93
N GLU A 207 -19.50 -10.57 -27.77
CA GLU A 207 -20.28 -9.50 -27.15
C GLU A 207 -19.68 -9.11 -25.81
N TYR A 208 -19.48 -7.80 -25.64
CA TYR A 208 -19.19 -7.16 -24.36
C TYR A 208 -20.47 -6.53 -23.85
N LEU A 209 -21.05 -7.13 -22.82
CA LEU A 209 -22.27 -6.63 -22.20
C LEU A 209 -21.93 -5.90 -20.90
N TYR A 210 -22.15 -4.60 -20.91
CA TYR A 210 -21.99 -3.72 -19.76
C TYR A 210 -23.32 -3.54 -19.03
N THR A 211 -23.28 -3.69 -17.71
CA THR A 211 -24.43 -3.43 -16.82
C THR A 211 -24.07 -2.28 -15.88
N VAL A 212 -24.69 -1.12 -16.08
CA VAL A 212 -24.46 0.06 -15.24
C VAL A 212 -25.61 0.19 -14.26
N TYR A 213 -25.31 0.19 -12.96
CA TYR A 213 -26.30 0.38 -11.89
C TYR A 213 -26.42 1.86 -11.51
N GLY A 214 -27.59 2.30 -11.06
CA GLY A 214 -27.86 3.72 -10.75
C GLY A 214 -27.02 4.30 -9.60
N ASP A 215 -26.94 3.60 -8.47
CA ASP A 215 -26.28 4.04 -7.22
C ASP A 215 -25.14 3.08 -6.83
N ASP A 216 -24.22 2.79 -7.77
CA ASP A 216 -23.09 1.90 -7.53
C ASP A 216 -21.83 2.35 -8.29
N TYR A 217 -20.64 2.05 -7.73
CA TYR A 217 -19.33 2.17 -8.39
C TYR A 217 -18.97 0.91 -9.19
N MET A 218 -19.69 -0.19 -8.97
CA MET A 218 -19.53 -1.44 -9.70
C MET A 218 -20.25 -1.37 -11.05
N ILE A 219 -19.62 -1.92 -12.08
CA ILE A 219 -20.18 -2.09 -13.43
C ILE A 219 -20.09 -3.57 -13.75
N GLY A 220 -21.22 -4.19 -14.07
CA GLY A 220 -21.23 -5.55 -14.59
C GLY A 220 -20.58 -5.61 -15.96
N TYR A 221 -19.74 -6.61 -16.19
CA TYR A 221 -19.08 -6.83 -17.47
C TYR A 221 -19.14 -8.31 -17.83
N LYS A 222 -19.89 -8.63 -18.87
CA LYS A 222 -20.05 -10.02 -19.31
C LYS A 222 -19.50 -10.19 -20.71
N LEU A 223 -18.57 -11.13 -20.86
CA LEU A 223 -18.09 -11.56 -22.17
C LEU A 223 -18.97 -12.72 -22.65
N ASN A 224 -19.71 -12.53 -23.73
CA ASN A 224 -20.43 -13.61 -24.41
C ASN A 224 -19.74 -13.96 -25.72
N LEU A 225 -19.40 -15.23 -25.89
CA LEU A 225 -18.81 -15.81 -27.08
C LEU A 225 -19.87 -16.70 -27.73
N VAL A 226 -20.47 -16.24 -28.82
CA VAL A 226 -21.58 -16.92 -29.50
C VAL A 226 -21.09 -17.49 -30.82
N GLY A 227 -21.13 -18.82 -30.97
CA GLY A 227 -20.63 -19.55 -32.15
C GLY A 227 -19.12 -19.41 -32.40
N MET A 228 -18.36 -19.01 -31.39
CA MET A 228 -16.92 -18.76 -31.47
C MET A 228 -16.08 -20.04 -31.32
N ASP A 229 -16.67 -21.16 -30.91
CA ASP A 229 -16.04 -22.48 -30.87
C ASP A 229 -15.50 -22.90 -32.25
N LYS A 230 -16.12 -22.44 -33.34
CA LYS A 230 -15.70 -22.77 -34.71
C LYS A 230 -14.68 -21.79 -35.30
N VAL A 231 -14.33 -20.74 -34.55
CA VAL A 231 -13.52 -19.62 -35.02
C VAL A 231 -12.23 -19.51 -34.23
N ILE A 232 -12.32 -19.58 -32.89
CA ILE A 232 -11.18 -19.45 -31.99
C ILE A 232 -10.48 -20.80 -31.87
N ASP A 233 -9.17 -20.81 -32.08
CA ASP A 233 -8.34 -22.00 -32.00
C ASP A 233 -8.30 -22.51 -30.53
N HIS A 234 -8.64 -23.78 -30.32
CA HIS A 234 -8.71 -24.38 -28.97
C HIS A 234 -7.35 -24.71 -28.32
N GLY A 235 -6.23 -24.36 -28.96
CA GLY A 235 -4.89 -24.84 -28.58
C GLY A 235 -4.45 -24.48 -27.16
N SER A 236 -4.94 -23.36 -26.61
CA SER A 236 -4.58 -22.85 -25.27
C SER A 236 -5.61 -23.19 -24.19
N GLY A 237 -6.89 -23.42 -24.53
CA GLY A 237 -7.99 -23.55 -23.57
C GLY A 237 -8.34 -22.25 -22.81
N PHE A 238 -7.82 -21.12 -23.28
CA PHE A 238 -8.09 -19.78 -22.76
C PHE A 238 -7.84 -18.73 -23.85
N ILE A 239 -8.46 -17.57 -23.67
CA ILE A 239 -8.18 -16.34 -24.42
C ILE A 239 -7.55 -15.32 -23.47
N ASP A 240 -6.60 -14.53 -23.97
CA ASP A 240 -5.87 -13.59 -23.13
C ASP A 240 -6.53 -12.21 -23.18
N LEU A 241 -7.02 -11.71 -22.05
CA LEU A 241 -7.45 -10.32 -21.91
C LEU A 241 -6.24 -9.47 -21.55
N ASN A 242 -5.86 -8.55 -22.43
CA ASN A 242 -4.85 -7.55 -22.13
C ASN A 242 -5.52 -6.30 -21.57
N TRP A 243 -5.17 -5.92 -20.34
CA TRP A 243 -5.56 -4.66 -19.73
C TRP A 243 -4.32 -3.90 -19.29
N GLU A 244 -4.07 -2.74 -19.88
CA GLU A 244 -2.93 -1.89 -19.58
C GLU A 244 -3.40 -0.44 -19.50
N ALA A 245 -2.96 0.28 -18.47
CA ALA A 245 -3.33 1.66 -18.23
C ALA A 245 -2.13 2.49 -17.78
N GLU A 246 -1.93 3.63 -18.43
CA GLU A 246 -0.99 4.65 -17.96
C GLU A 246 -1.66 5.50 -16.89
N MET A 247 -1.22 5.33 -15.64
CA MET A 247 -1.85 5.98 -14.50
C MET A 247 -1.51 7.47 -14.49
N ARG A 248 -2.53 8.33 -14.50
CA ARG A 248 -2.39 9.78 -14.46
C ARG A 248 -2.20 10.29 -13.03
N ARG A 249 -1.49 11.42 -12.89
CA ARG A 249 -1.32 12.12 -11.61
C ARG A 249 -2.62 12.80 -11.21
N GLN A 250 -3.12 12.49 -10.03
CA GLN A 250 -4.34 13.07 -9.48
C GLN A 250 -4.07 13.93 -8.23
N GLU A 251 -2.90 13.77 -7.62
CA GLU A 251 -2.53 14.40 -6.36
C GLU A 251 -1.38 15.41 -6.48
N LYS A 252 -1.33 16.35 -5.54
CA LYS A 252 -0.31 17.41 -5.53
C LYS A 252 1.12 16.88 -5.42
N SER A 253 1.34 15.77 -4.70
CA SER A 253 2.66 15.15 -4.54
C SER A 253 2.82 13.94 -5.45
N LEU A 254 3.44 14.15 -6.62
CA LEU A 254 3.75 13.09 -7.60
C LEU A 254 4.53 11.93 -6.95
N VAL A 255 5.54 12.24 -6.14
CA VAL A 255 6.41 11.25 -5.51
C VAL A 255 5.63 10.38 -4.52
N ASN A 256 4.75 10.97 -3.71
CA ASN A 256 3.96 10.19 -2.75
C ASN A 256 2.92 9.34 -3.46
N GLU A 257 2.21 9.92 -4.42
CA GLU A 257 1.19 9.22 -5.19
C GLU A 257 1.80 8.02 -5.92
N ARG A 258 2.93 8.21 -6.60
CA ARG A 258 3.69 7.14 -7.26
C ARG A 258 4.15 6.05 -6.28
N ASN A 259 4.63 6.44 -5.09
CA ASN A 259 5.08 5.51 -4.05
C ASN A 259 3.94 4.77 -3.33
N GLU A 260 2.69 5.13 -3.59
CA GLU A 260 1.49 4.48 -3.04
C GLU A 260 0.65 3.83 -4.14
N SER A 261 1.07 3.90 -5.41
CA SER A 261 0.37 3.33 -6.56
C SER A 261 1.04 2.03 -7.02
N THR A 262 0.27 0.95 -7.15
CA THR A 262 0.76 -0.37 -7.60
C THR A 262 -0.40 -1.30 -7.98
N VAL A 263 -0.08 -2.48 -8.53
CA VAL A 263 -1.05 -3.53 -8.82
C VAL A 263 -1.28 -4.42 -7.59
N TYR A 264 -2.56 -4.62 -7.25
CA TYR A 264 -3.02 -5.57 -6.23
C TYR A 264 -3.74 -6.74 -6.92
N TRP A 265 -3.70 -7.94 -6.33
CA TRP A 265 -4.48 -9.07 -6.81
C TRP A 265 -4.89 -10.00 -5.68
N LYS A 266 -5.88 -10.84 -5.95
CA LYS A 266 -6.33 -11.89 -5.05
C LYS A 266 -6.44 -13.22 -5.80
N TYR A 267 -5.87 -14.28 -5.23
CA TYR A 267 -6.18 -15.64 -5.68
C TYR A 267 -7.51 -16.11 -5.10
N ASP A 268 -8.20 -17.02 -5.78
CA ASP A 268 -9.53 -17.51 -5.37
C ASP A 268 -9.63 -17.88 -3.87
N LYS A 269 -8.59 -18.49 -3.30
CA LYS A 269 -8.57 -18.97 -1.90
C LYS A 269 -7.47 -18.38 -1.01
N GLU A 270 -6.72 -17.39 -1.49
CA GLU A 270 -5.64 -16.79 -0.71
C GLU A 270 -5.91 -15.33 -0.34
N SER A 271 -5.11 -14.82 0.59
CA SER A 271 -5.10 -13.39 0.93
C SER A 271 -4.63 -12.55 -0.25
N VAL A 272 -5.14 -11.31 -0.29
CA VAL A 272 -4.71 -10.26 -1.21
C VAL A 272 -3.20 -10.04 -1.14
N LYS A 273 -2.56 -9.92 -2.31
CA LYS A 273 -1.14 -9.61 -2.51
C LYS A 273 -1.01 -8.38 -3.40
N TYR A 274 0.19 -7.81 -3.43
CA TYR A 274 0.47 -6.58 -4.18
C TYR A 274 1.93 -6.52 -4.62
N LEU A 275 2.17 -5.85 -5.75
CA LEU A 275 3.52 -5.60 -6.27
C LEU A 275 4.19 -4.49 -5.45
N SER A 276 5.53 -4.46 -5.44
CA SER A 276 6.30 -3.43 -4.75
C SER A 276 5.86 -2.01 -5.14
N GLU A 277 5.44 -1.19 -4.17
CA GLU A 277 4.97 0.18 -4.44
C GLU A 277 6.11 1.14 -4.85
N ARG A 278 7.37 0.83 -4.50
CA ARG A 278 8.52 1.75 -4.68
C ARG A 278 9.50 1.33 -5.78
N LYS A 279 9.29 0.18 -6.39
CA LYS A 279 10.20 -0.39 -7.39
C LYS A 279 9.37 -1.02 -8.48
N ASP A 280 9.89 -0.96 -9.69
CA ASP A 280 9.30 -1.65 -10.82
C ASP A 280 9.30 -3.16 -10.52
N ALA A 281 8.18 -3.78 -10.84
CA ALA A 281 7.96 -5.17 -10.51
C ALA A 281 7.07 -5.81 -11.57
N LYS A 282 7.35 -7.09 -11.83
CA LYS A 282 6.59 -7.93 -12.74
C LYS A 282 6.46 -9.31 -12.11
N GLU A 283 5.28 -9.89 -12.15
CA GLU A 283 5.01 -11.19 -11.56
C GLU A 283 4.06 -12.02 -12.44
N SER A 284 4.40 -13.29 -12.64
CA SER A 284 3.54 -14.25 -13.34
C SER A 284 2.76 -15.07 -12.32
N LEU A 285 1.46 -14.82 -12.26
CA LEU A 285 0.50 -15.45 -11.36
C LEU A 285 0.03 -16.79 -11.97
N LYS A 286 0.55 -17.90 -11.45
CA LYS A 286 0.27 -19.25 -11.99
C LYS A 286 -0.99 -19.92 -11.41
N LEU A 287 -1.55 -19.35 -10.35
CA LEU A 287 -2.75 -19.88 -9.68
C LEU A 287 -3.98 -19.08 -10.11
N PRO A 288 -5.19 -19.65 -10.00
CA PRO A 288 -6.42 -18.97 -10.37
C PRO A 288 -6.63 -17.65 -9.63
N VAL A 289 -6.85 -16.57 -10.38
CA VAL A 289 -6.95 -15.20 -9.87
C VAL A 289 -8.41 -14.78 -9.83
N LYS A 290 -8.87 -14.29 -8.68
CA LYS A 290 -10.24 -13.80 -8.49
C LYS A 290 -10.42 -12.38 -9.03
N TRP A 291 -9.45 -11.51 -8.76
CA TRP A 291 -9.45 -10.14 -9.24
C TRP A 291 -8.03 -9.57 -9.33
N VAL A 292 -7.86 -8.59 -10.22
CA VAL A 292 -6.65 -7.77 -10.39
C VAL A 292 -7.07 -6.30 -10.33
N SER A 293 -6.29 -5.48 -9.63
CA SER A 293 -6.61 -4.08 -9.38
C SER A 293 -5.44 -3.15 -9.63
N PHE A 294 -5.68 -2.10 -10.39
CA PHE A 294 -4.80 -0.95 -10.53
C PHE A 294 -5.16 0.07 -9.47
N LYS A 295 -4.29 0.19 -8.46
CA LYS A 295 -4.52 1.04 -7.30
C LYS A 295 -3.65 2.28 -7.40
N SER A 296 -4.29 3.46 -7.43
CA SER A 296 -3.65 4.74 -7.16
C SER A 296 -3.65 5.04 -5.66
N ARG A 297 -3.27 6.25 -5.25
CA ARG A 297 -3.27 6.62 -3.83
C ARG A 297 -4.66 6.53 -3.19
N PHE A 298 -5.67 7.13 -3.84
CA PHE A 298 -7.04 7.23 -3.31
C PHE A 298 -8.09 6.51 -4.13
N PHE A 299 -7.75 6.00 -5.32
CA PHE A 299 -8.71 5.40 -6.23
C PHE A 299 -8.21 4.04 -6.71
N VAL A 300 -9.15 3.19 -7.11
CA VAL A 300 -8.84 1.88 -7.64
C VAL A 300 -9.70 1.61 -8.86
N ALA A 301 -9.09 0.96 -9.84
CA ALA A 301 -9.77 0.29 -10.93
C ALA A 301 -9.55 -1.21 -10.74
N THR A 302 -10.59 -2.00 -10.55
CA THR A 302 -10.47 -3.45 -10.31
C THR A 302 -11.26 -4.23 -11.33
N LEU A 303 -10.64 -5.23 -11.95
CA LEU A 303 -11.29 -6.25 -12.76
C LEU A 303 -11.48 -7.52 -11.92
N ILE A 304 -12.73 -7.99 -11.84
CA ILE A 304 -13.18 -9.05 -10.94
C ILE A 304 -13.82 -10.15 -11.78
N ALA A 305 -13.42 -11.41 -11.57
CA ALA A 305 -14.10 -12.57 -12.16
C ALA A 305 -15.13 -13.15 -11.19
N ASP A 306 -16.31 -13.54 -11.68
CA ASP A 306 -17.31 -14.22 -10.84
C ASP A 306 -16.89 -15.64 -10.46
N GLN A 307 -16.14 -16.32 -11.32
CA GLN A 307 -15.45 -17.56 -10.99
C GLN A 307 -13.99 -17.29 -10.67
N SER A 308 -13.11 -17.39 -11.67
CA SER A 308 -11.69 -17.06 -11.57
C SER A 308 -11.06 -17.01 -12.96
N PHE A 309 -10.03 -16.18 -13.12
CA PHE A 309 -9.10 -16.27 -14.24
C PHE A 309 -8.12 -17.42 -14.04
N THR A 310 -7.72 -18.10 -15.11
CA THR A 310 -6.83 -19.28 -15.03
C THR A 310 -5.45 -18.92 -14.48
N ASN A 311 -4.88 -17.84 -15.01
CA ASN A 311 -3.59 -17.28 -14.63
C ASN A 311 -3.57 -15.79 -15.03
N ALA A 312 -2.54 -15.06 -14.62
CA ALA A 312 -2.31 -13.70 -15.08
C ALA A 312 -0.82 -13.34 -15.07
N GLU A 313 -0.42 -12.38 -15.89
CA GLU A 313 0.88 -11.73 -15.83
C GLU A 313 0.65 -10.25 -15.53
N ILE A 314 1.21 -9.78 -14.43
CA ILE A 314 1.00 -8.41 -13.95
C ILE A 314 2.31 -7.64 -13.90
N SER A 315 2.26 -6.35 -14.17
CA SER A 315 3.42 -5.48 -14.03
C SER A 315 3.05 -4.07 -13.56
N SER A 316 3.99 -3.44 -12.88
CA SER A 316 3.96 -2.01 -12.55
C SER A 316 5.34 -1.45 -12.84
N VAL A 317 5.41 -0.54 -13.81
CA VAL A 317 6.65 0.06 -14.28
C VAL A 317 6.53 1.57 -14.24
N THR A 318 7.51 2.21 -13.63
CA THR A 318 7.68 3.65 -13.67
C THR A 318 8.39 3.97 -14.97
N ASP A 319 7.76 4.66 -15.92
CA ASP A 319 8.44 5.00 -17.18
C ASP A 319 9.71 5.83 -16.89
N PRO A 320 10.91 5.34 -17.24
CA PRO A 320 12.15 6.08 -17.04
C PRO A 320 12.27 7.32 -17.94
N LYS A 321 11.45 7.44 -18.98
CA LYS A 321 11.41 8.59 -19.91
C LYS A 321 10.36 9.63 -19.56
N ASN A 322 9.71 9.53 -18.40
CA ASN A 322 8.64 10.44 -18.04
C ASN A 322 9.18 11.87 -17.78
N THR A 323 9.39 12.61 -18.87
CA THR A 323 9.70 14.05 -18.92
C THR A 323 8.48 14.88 -18.57
N ASP A 324 7.30 14.26 -18.45
CA ASP A 324 6.03 14.94 -18.28
C ASP A 324 5.45 14.63 -16.88
N ASP A 325 5.26 15.65 -16.05
CA ASP A 325 4.82 15.50 -14.66
C ASP A 325 3.34 15.05 -14.52
N HIS A 326 2.73 14.61 -15.62
CA HIS A 326 1.33 14.19 -15.76
C HIS A 326 1.08 12.71 -15.47
N TYR A 327 2.10 11.84 -15.57
CA TYR A 327 1.93 10.38 -15.41
C TYR A 327 2.69 9.81 -14.21
N LEU A 328 2.15 8.72 -13.64
CA LEU A 328 2.66 8.05 -12.45
C LEU A 328 3.48 6.81 -12.80
N LYS A 329 2.83 5.81 -13.38
CA LYS A 329 3.33 4.48 -13.71
C LYS A 329 2.44 3.86 -14.79
N ASN A 330 3.02 3.01 -15.61
CA ASN A 330 2.26 2.07 -16.43
C ASN A 330 1.95 0.81 -15.62
N MET A 331 0.69 0.39 -15.60
CA MET A 331 0.23 -0.84 -14.96
C MET A 331 -0.40 -1.75 -16.00
N SER A 332 0.00 -3.02 -16.01
CA SER A 332 -0.55 -4.01 -16.94
C SER A 332 -0.95 -5.31 -16.26
N ALA A 333 -1.97 -5.93 -16.81
CA ALA A 333 -2.53 -7.21 -16.43
C ALA A 333 -2.94 -7.97 -17.69
N LEU A 334 -2.17 -8.99 -18.05
CA LEU A 334 -2.54 -9.97 -19.07
C LEU A 334 -3.20 -11.15 -18.36
N VAL A 335 -4.50 -11.34 -18.55
CA VAL A 335 -5.31 -12.27 -17.77
C VAL A 335 -5.89 -13.35 -18.67
N ALA A 336 -5.66 -14.63 -18.33
CA ALA A 336 -6.18 -15.75 -19.10
C ALA A 336 -7.63 -16.06 -18.70
N VAL A 337 -8.58 -15.73 -19.57
CA VAL A 337 -10.00 -16.08 -19.43
C VAL A 337 -10.22 -17.48 -20.00
N PRO A 338 -10.76 -18.44 -19.21
CA PRO A 338 -11.00 -19.79 -19.69
C PRO A 338 -11.80 -19.80 -21.01
N PHE A 339 -11.51 -20.74 -21.90
CA PHE A 339 -12.27 -20.92 -23.15
C PHE A 339 -12.38 -22.42 -23.47
N GLY A 340 -13.62 -22.90 -23.59
CA GLY A 340 -13.95 -24.31 -23.83
C GLY A 340 -14.42 -24.58 -25.26
N ASN A 341 -15.07 -25.73 -25.45
CA ASN A 341 -15.61 -26.19 -26.74
C ASN A 341 -17.13 -26.00 -26.86
N GLU A 342 -17.76 -25.27 -25.93
CA GLU A 342 -19.20 -25.00 -26.00
C GLU A 342 -19.48 -23.93 -27.05
N ALA A 343 -20.56 -24.12 -27.82
CA ALA A 343 -20.94 -23.20 -28.90
C ALA A 343 -21.22 -21.77 -28.40
N ASN A 344 -21.84 -21.65 -27.22
CA ASN A 344 -22.10 -20.38 -26.56
C ASN A 344 -21.48 -20.41 -25.17
N GLN A 345 -20.58 -19.49 -24.88
CA GLN A 345 -19.92 -19.37 -23.58
C GLN A 345 -20.09 -17.96 -23.05
N SER A 346 -20.29 -17.86 -21.74
CA SER A 346 -20.44 -16.59 -21.04
C SER A 346 -19.49 -16.54 -19.85
N PHE A 347 -18.75 -15.45 -19.73
CA PHE A 347 -17.86 -15.19 -18.61
C PHE A 347 -18.30 -13.91 -17.91
N ASP A 348 -18.85 -14.09 -16.71
CA ASP A 348 -19.29 -13.01 -15.84
C ASP A 348 -18.10 -12.40 -15.09
N MET A 349 -17.96 -11.09 -15.22
CA MET A 349 -16.96 -10.26 -14.58
C MET A 349 -17.60 -8.97 -14.09
N ASN A 350 -16.88 -8.22 -13.27
CA ASN A 350 -17.27 -6.91 -12.80
C ASN A 350 -16.06 -5.97 -12.84
N PHE A 351 -16.30 -4.71 -13.18
CA PHE A 351 -15.38 -3.63 -12.93
C PHE A 351 -15.80 -2.89 -11.67
N TYR A 352 -14.83 -2.52 -10.84
CA TYR A 352 -15.02 -1.50 -9.82
C TYR A 352 -14.16 -0.30 -10.19
N PHE A 353 -14.79 0.85 -10.38
CA PHE A 353 -14.10 2.13 -10.57
C PHE A 353 -14.54 3.08 -9.49
N GLY A 354 -13.65 3.36 -8.53
CA GLY A 354 -14.12 4.13 -7.39
C GLY A 354 -13.07 4.48 -6.35
N PRO A 355 -13.52 5.13 -5.27
CA PRO A 355 -12.65 5.49 -4.16
C PRO A 355 -12.13 4.25 -3.43
N ASN A 356 -10.89 4.33 -2.94
CA ASN A 356 -10.27 3.32 -2.09
C ASN A 356 -10.75 3.47 -0.63
N LYS A 357 -12.07 3.40 -0.42
CA LYS A 357 -12.74 3.61 0.87
C LYS A 357 -13.09 2.28 1.53
N TYR A 358 -12.61 2.05 2.75
CA TYR A 358 -12.75 0.77 3.44
C TYR A 358 -14.20 0.27 3.56
N LYS A 359 -15.15 1.14 3.94
CA LYS A 359 -16.56 0.74 4.12
C LYS A 359 -17.23 0.37 2.81
N THR A 360 -17.00 1.15 1.75
CA THR A 360 -17.54 0.90 0.41
C THR A 360 -17.00 -0.41 -0.15
N LEU A 361 -15.67 -0.59 -0.13
CA LEU A 361 -15.03 -1.81 -0.65
C LEU A 361 -15.44 -3.08 0.11
N LYS A 362 -15.71 -2.96 1.42
CA LYS A 362 -16.13 -4.08 2.25
C LYS A 362 -17.56 -4.55 1.95
N GLN A 363 -18.44 -3.69 1.42
CA GLN A 363 -19.82 -4.05 1.11
C GLN A 363 -19.93 -5.13 0.04
N TYR A 364 -18.94 -5.22 -0.86
CA TYR A 364 -18.92 -6.23 -1.93
C TYR A 364 -18.47 -7.63 -1.48
N ASP A 365 -17.97 -7.81 -0.25
CA ASP A 365 -17.50 -9.11 0.29
C ASP A 365 -16.44 -9.84 -0.56
N LEU A 366 -15.57 -9.08 -1.25
CA LEU A 366 -14.53 -9.60 -2.16
C LEU A 366 -13.11 -9.46 -1.61
N ASP A 367 -12.96 -9.05 -0.35
CA ASP A 367 -11.71 -8.61 0.30
C ASP A 367 -11.06 -7.39 -0.39
N LEU A 368 -11.82 -6.58 -1.14
CA LEU A 368 -11.30 -5.40 -1.82
C LEU A 368 -10.76 -4.37 -0.82
N GLU A 369 -11.31 -4.31 0.39
CA GLU A 369 -10.89 -3.38 1.44
C GLU A 369 -9.47 -3.65 1.96
N ARG A 370 -8.87 -4.79 1.60
CA ARG A 370 -7.46 -5.10 1.88
C ARG A 370 -6.49 -4.22 1.08
N GLN A 371 -6.96 -3.59 0.00
CA GLN A 371 -6.19 -2.62 -0.79
C GLN A 371 -5.97 -1.29 -0.05
N VAL A 372 -6.79 -1.01 0.98
CA VAL A 372 -6.59 0.13 1.86
C VAL A 372 -5.41 -0.19 2.80
N PRO A 373 -4.34 0.63 2.84
CA PRO A 373 -3.11 0.31 3.55
C PRO A 373 -3.24 0.51 5.07
N LEU A 374 -4.23 -0.10 5.72
CA LEU A 374 -4.55 0.04 7.15
C LEU A 374 -3.54 -0.62 8.10
N GLY A 375 -2.48 -1.25 7.57
CA GLY A 375 -1.44 -1.91 8.37
C GLY A 375 -1.69 -3.39 8.65
N TRP A 376 -2.21 -4.11 7.67
CA TRP A 376 -2.54 -5.53 7.74
C TRP A 376 -1.40 -6.44 8.21
N SER A 377 -0.14 -6.06 8.00
CA SER A 377 1.05 -6.79 8.46
C SER A 377 1.13 -6.94 9.98
N PHE A 378 0.42 -6.10 10.76
CA PHE A 378 0.39 -6.17 12.21
C PHE A 378 -1.03 -6.02 12.73
N PHE A 379 -1.59 -7.12 13.24
CA PHE A 379 -3.01 -7.23 13.59
C PHE A 379 -3.51 -6.08 14.49
N LEU A 380 -2.72 -5.64 15.49
CA LEU A 380 -3.14 -4.56 16.39
C LEU A 380 -3.29 -3.21 15.68
N ILE A 381 -2.46 -2.92 14.68
CA ILE A 381 -2.51 -1.65 13.92
C ILE A 381 -3.79 -1.61 13.08
N ALA A 382 -4.05 -2.68 12.33
CA ALA A 382 -5.26 -2.81 11.53
C ALA A 382 -6.52 -2.72 12.39
N TRP A 383 -6.56 -3.37 13.56
CA TRP A 383 -7.70 -3.31 14.47
C TRP A 383 -7.99 -1.92 15.00
N ILE A 384 -6.96 -1.15 15.37
CA ILE A 384 -7.15 0.25 15.81
C ILE A 384 -7.79 1.06 14.70
N ASN A 385 -7.30 0.93 13.46
CA ASN A 385 -7.83 1.68 12.33
C ASN A 385 -9.29 1.27 12.00
N ILE A 386 -9.56 -0.03 11.89
CA ILE A 386 -10.87 -0.56 11.47
C ILE A 386 -11.95 -0.30 12.52
N TYR A 387 -11.68 -0.62 13.79
CA TYR A 387 -12.71 -0.61 14.82
C TYR A 387 -12.85 0.72 15.55
N ALA A 388 -11.77 1.50 15.67
CA ALA A 388 -11.81 2.78 16.38
C ALA A 388 -11.78 3.96 15.40
N VAL A 389 -10.72 4.09 14.60
CA VAL A 389 -10.43 5.31 13.86
C VAL A 389 -11.47 5.56 12.77
N ILE A 390 -11.67 4.60 11.86
CA ILE A 390 -12.60 4.72 10.73
C ILE A 390 -14.03 4.98 11.22
N ASN A 391 -14.45 4.35 12.31
CA ASN A 391 -15.80 4.54 12.85
C ASN A 391 -15.99 5.94 13.44
N VAL A 392 -15.02 6.41 14.23
CA VAL A 392 -15.03 7.78 14.77
C VAL A 392 -14.95 8.81 13.65
N PHE A 393 -14.11 8.59 12.64
CA PHE A 393 -13.95 9.49 11.51
C PHE A 393 -15.22 9.63 10.68
N ASN A 394 -15.87 8.51 10.34
CA ASN A 394 -17.13 8.55 9.60
C ASN A 394 -18.23 9.19 10.44
N TRP A 395 -18.39 8.78 11.70
CA TRP A 395 -19.43 9.33 12.59
C TRP A 395 -19.31 10.86 12.77
N LEU A 396 -18.09 11.38 12.94
CA LEU A 396 -17.86 12.81 13.07
C LEU A 396 -17.90 13.54 11.72
N GLY A 397 -17.50 12.88 10.63
CA GLY A 397 -17.58 13.41 9.27
C GLY A 397 -19.02 13.62 8.82
N ASP A 398 -19.90 12.64 9.09
CA ASP A 398 -21.33 12.69 8.79
C ASP A 398 -22.05 13.83 9.53
N SER A 399 -21.46 14.35 10.61
CA SER A 399 -21.98 15.49 11.37
C SER A 399 -21.69 16.86 10.70
N GLY A 400 -20.97 16.89 9.57
CA GLY A 400 -20.59 18.12 8.87
C GLY A 400 -19.48 18.92 9.55
N LEU A 401 -18.75 18.31 10.49
CA LEU A 401 -17.62 18.96 11.15
C LEU A 401 -16.43 19.05 10.21
N ASN A 402 -15.68 20.16 10.28
CA ASN A 402 -14.43 20.27 9.54
C ASN A 402 -13.44 19.16 9.97
N TYR A 403 -12.82 18.49 9.00
CA TYR A 403 -11.94 17.35 9.26
C TYR A 403 -10.72 17.65 10.14
N GLY A 404 -10.23 18.90 10.19
CA GLY A 404 -9.23 19.31 11.17
C GLY A 404 -9.76 19.22 12.61
N ILE A 405 -11.02 19.59 12.84
CA ILE A 405 -11.69 19.42 14.15
C ILE A 405 -11.93 17.93 14.43
N VAL A 406 -12.26 17.13 13.42
CA VAL A 406 -12.39 15.66 13.57
C VAL A 406 -11.07 15.06 14.06
N ILE A 407 -9.93 15.44 13.48
CA ILE A 407 -8.59 15.02 13.93
C ILE A 407 -8.34 15.47 15.38
N LEU A 408 -8.72 16.69 15.75
CA LEU A 408 -8.61 17.19 17.12
C LEU A 408 -9.40 16.33 18.11
N ILE A 409 -10.67 16.08 17.83
CA ILE A 409 -11.56 15.28 18.69
C ILE A 409 -11.02 13.86 18.81
N LEU A 410 -10.62 13.23 17.70
CA LEU A 410 -10.00 11.90 17.69
C LEU A 410 -8.75 11.88 18.60
N THR A 411 -7.90 12.89 18.49
CA THR A 411 -6.67 12.99 19.30
C THR A 411 -7.00 13.13 20.79
N VAL A 412 -8.00 13.93 21.15
CA VAL A 412 -8.48 14.09 22.52
C VAL A 412 -9.02 12.76 23.06
N LEU A 413 -9.88 12.08 22.32
CA LEU A 413 -10.46 10.79 22.71
C LEU A 413 -9.36 9.73 22.95
N LEU A 414 -8.40 9.61 22.03
CA LEU A 414 -7.27 8.69 22.19
C LEU A 414 -6.46 9.02 23.45
N LYS A 415 -6.19 10.31 23.71
CA LYS A 415 -5.45 10.73 24.90
C LYS A 415 -6.23 10.51 26.19
N LEU A 416 -7.56 10.65 26.18
CA LEU A 416 -8.42 10.35 27.33
C LEU A 416 -8.41 8.86 27.66
N VAL A 417 -8.50 7.98 26.66
CA VAL A 417 -8.42 6.52 26.85
C VAL A 417 -7.05 6.12 27.43
N LEU A 418 -5.98 6.79 27.02
CA LEU A 418 -4.62 6.54 27.51
C LEU A 418 -4.29 7.27 28.83
N LEU A 419 -5.16 8.17 29.31
CA LEU A 419 -4.96 8.96 30.53
C LEU A 419 -4.62 8.12 31.78
N PRO A 420 -5.32 7.01 32.10
CA PRO A 420 -4.98 6.21 33.30
C PRO A 420 -3.57 5.60 33.22
N ILE A 421 -3.11 5.27 32.01
CA ILE A 421 -1.79 4.71 31.77
C ILE A 421 -0.74 5.82 31.88
N ALA A 422 -1.02 6.98 31.28
CA ALA A 422 -0.19 8.17 31.41
C ALA A 422 0.00 8.55 32.89
N TYR A 423 -1.07 8.56 33.69
CA TYR A 423 -1.02 8.83 35.13
C TYR A 423 -0.08 7.87 35.87
N LYS A 424 -0.18 6.56 35.62
CA LYS A 424 0.71 5.55 36.22
C LYS A 424 2.18 5.80 35.86
N THR A 425 2.46 6.15 34.61
CA THR A 425 3.83 6.46 34.19
C THR A 425 4.35 7.76 34.80
N TYR A 426 3.57 8.85 34.78
CA TYR A 426 3.99 10.10 35.41
C TYR A 426 4.25 9.94 36.90
N LYS A 427 3.42 9.16 37.61
CA LYS A 427 3.66 8.81 39.01
C LYS A 427 4.96 8.04 39.20
N SER A 428 5.29 7.11 38.29
CA SER A 428 6.57 6.39 38.32
C SER A 428 7.76 7.32 38.06
N THR A 429 7.65 8.26 37.12
CA THR A 429 8.67 9.26 36.83
C THR A 429 8.88 10.22 38.00
N ALA A 430 7.81 10.60 38.71
CA ALA A 430 7.90 11.38 39.95
C ALA A 430 8.71 10.65 41.03
N LYS A 431 8.48 9.34 41.22
CA LYS A 431 9.30 8.52 42.14
C LYS A 431 10.77 8.50 41.76
N MET A 432 11.10 8.41 40.47
CA MET A 432 12.49 8.46 40.00
C MET A 432 13.13 9.83 40.27
N ARG A 433 12.38 10.92 40.11
CA ARG A 433 12.88 12.27 40.39
C ARG A 433 13.25 12.43 41.87
N ILE A 434 12.43 11.90 42.78
CA ILE A 434 12.71 11.91 44.22
C ILE A 434 13.99 11.12 44.56
N LEU A 435 14.27 10.03 43.85
CA LEU A 435 15.49 9.22 44.03
C LEU A 435 16.73 9.82 43.35
N LYS A 436 16.59 10.88 42.56
CA LYS A 436 17.69 11.47 41.78
C LYS A 436 18.91 11.86 42.64
N PRO A 437 18.77 12.49 43.81
CA PRO A 437 19.92 12.82 44.67
C PRO A 437 20.75 11.57 45.05
N GLU A 438 20.08 10.47 45.42
CA GLU A 438 20.74 9.21 45.75
C GLU A 438 21.41 8.56 44.53
N ILE A 439 20.83 8.73 43.33
CA ILE A 439 21.44 8.27 42.07
C ILE A 439 22.69 9.10 41.74
N ASP A 440 22.64 10.41 41.94
CA ASP A 440 23.77 11.31 41.71
C ASP A 440 24.90 11.01 42.71
N GLU A 441 24.60 10.61 43.95
CA GLU A 441 25.59 10.09 44.89
C GLU A 441 26.24 8.78 44.44
N ILE A 442 25.46 7.82 43.93
CA ILE A 442 25.98 6.59 43.32
C ILE A 442 26.89 6.94 42.13
N ALA A 443 26.50 7.92 41.32
CA ALA A 443 27.31 8.38 40.20
C ALA A 443 28.64 9.01 40.63
N LYS A 444 28.67 9.75 41.75
CA LYS A 444 29.91 10.30 42.35
C LYS A 444 30.81 9.19 42.92
N LYS A 445 30.23 8.12 43.47
CA LYS A 445 31.00 6.96 44.00
C LYS A 445 31.65 6.12 42.90
N PHE A 446 31.06 6.08 41.69
CA PHE A 446 31.57 5.32 40.54
C PHE A 446 31.76 6.22 39.31
N PRO A 447 32.78 7.09 39.28
CA PRO A 447 33.00 8.05 38.20
C PRO A 447 33.70 7.43 36.97
N LYS A 448 34.41 6.31 37.13
CA LYS A 448 35.21 5.71 36.06
C LYS A 448 34.34 4.92 35.05
N PRO A 449 34.65 4.94 33.74
CA PRO A 449 33.94 4.17 32.73
C PRO A 449 33.96 2.65 32.98
N GLU A 450 35.05 2.14 33.54
CA GLU A 450 35.22 0.72 33.92
C GLU A 450 34.22 0.27 35.01
N ASP A 451 33.76 1.20 35.85
CA ASP A 451 32.76 0.93 36.89
C ASP A 451 31.32 1.14 36.41
N ALA A 452 31.09 1.38 35.11
CA ALA A 452 29.75 1.61 34.57
C ALA A 452 28.76 0.47 34.88
N MET A 453 29.23 -0.79 34.87
CA MET A 453 28.43 -1.95 35.23
C MET A 453 28.06 -1.95 36.72
N LYS A 454 29.02 -1.64 37.61
CA LYS A 454 28.77 -1.54 39.06
C LYS A 454 27.82 -0.38 39.38
N LYS A 455 27.98 0.75 38.71
CA LYS A 455 27.09 1.91 38.78
C LYS A 455 25.66 1.53 38.38
N GLN A 456 25.49 0.80 37.28
CA GLN A 456 24.19 0.31 36.83
C GLN A 456 23.56 -0.65 37.85
N GLN A 457 24.34 -1.57 38.39
CA GLN A 457 23.87 -2.55 39.38
C GLN A 457 23.47 -1.90 40.70
N ALA A 458 24.25 -0.92 41.18
CA ALA A 458 23.92 -0.13 42.37
C ALA A 458 22.64 0.70 42.17
N THR A 459 22.52 1.38 41.02
CA THR A 459 21.33 2.15 40.64
C THR A 459 20.09 1.24 40.56
N MET A 460 20.21 0.07 39.96
CA MET A 460 19.11 -0.89 39.86
C MET A 460 18.73 -1.48 41.23
N THR A 461 19.70 -1.68 42.12
CA THR A 461 19.45 -2.13 43.50
C THR A 461 18.71 -1.06 44.30
N LEU A 462 19.06 0.22 44.13
CA LEU A 462 18.34 1.35 44.71
C LEU A 462 16.89 1.37 44.21
N TYR A 463 16.67 1.28 42.89
CA TYR A 463 15.31 1.24 42.32
C TYR A 463 14.48 0.08 42.86
N LYS A 464 15.06 -1.11 43.00
CA LYS A 464 14.38 -2.28 43.61
C LYS A 464 14.02 -2.04 45.06
N LYS A 465 14.93 -1.51 45.88
CA LYS A 465 14.66 -1.17 47.29
C LYS A 465 13.58 -0.11 47.43
N ALA A 466 13.55 0.86 46.53
CA ALA A 466 12.54 1.92 46.51
C ALA A 466 11.21 1.52 45.83
N GLY A 467 11.08 0.28 45.34
CA GLY A 467 9.87 -0.19 44.65
C GLY A 467 9.56 0.56 43.35
N VAL A 468 10.60 1.08 42.67
CA VAL A 468 10.48 1.85 41.42
C VAL A 468 10.90 0.99 40.23
N ASN A 469 10.11 0.99 39.17
CA ASN A 469 10.46 0.30 37.92
C ASN A 469 10.99 1.32 36.89
N PRO A 470 12.29 1.29 36.52
CA PRO A 470 12.86 2.18 35.51
C PRO A 470 12.15 2.08 34.15
N MET A 471 11.63 0.89 33.80
CA MET A 471 10.94 0.65 32.53
C MET A 471 9.53 1.25 32.50
N ALA A 472 8.93 1.56 33.65
CA ALA A 472 7.60 2.17 33.67
C ALA A 472 7.57 3.57 33.02
N GLY A 473 8.74 4.20 32.87
CA GLY A 473 8.91 5.47 32.15
C GLY A 473 8.76 5.35 30.63
N CYS A 474 9.10 4.21 30.02
CA CYS A 474 8.99 3.99 28.57
C CYS A 474 7.69 3.29 28.15
N VAL A 475 6.90 2.79 29.10
CA VAL A 475 5.61 2.12 28.85
C VAL A 475 4.64 2.97 28.00
N PRO A 476 4.47 4.29 28.22
CA PRO A 476 3.56 5.08 27.39
C PRO A 476 4.04 5.16 25.95
N GLN A 477 5.35 5.28 25.73
CA GLN A 477 5.92 5.33 24.40
C GLN A 477 5.69 4.00 23.66
N LEU A 478 5.88 2.87 24.36
CA LEU A 478 5.67 1.54 23.78
C LEU A 478 4.20 1.30 23.41
N LEU A 479 3.26 1.73 24.26
CA LEU A 479 1.83 1.59 23.99
C LEU A 479 1.33 2.59 22.94
N GLN A 480 1.92 3.78 22.88
CA GLN A 480 1.61 4.79 21.88
C GLN A 480 2.12 4.40 20.50
N PHE A 481 3.18 3.61 20.40
CA PHE A 481 3.84 3.26 19.14
C PHE A 481 2.91 2.56 18.13
N PRO A 482 2.11 1.53 18.50
CA PRO A 482 1.10 0.97 17.59
C PRO A 482 0.05 1.99 17.13
N ILE A 483 -0.42 2.86 18.02
CA ILE A 483 -1.41 3.91 17.69
C ILE A 483 -0.80 4.92 16.71
N LEU A 484 0.47 5.29 16.94
CA LEU A 484 1.22 6.18 16.07
C LEU A 484 1.40 5.60 14.67
N ILE A 485 1.76 4.32 14.56
CA ILE A 485 1.87 3.64 13.25
C ILE A 485 0.49 3.55 12.59
N ALA A 486 -0.57 3.27 13.35
CA ALA A 486 -1.93 3.24 12.83
C ALA A 486 -2.31 4.59 12.18
N MET A 487 -2.03 5.70 12.85
CA MET A 487 -2.25 7.06 12.33
C MET A 487 -1.34 7.37 11.14
N PHE A 488 -0.08 6.96 11.19
CA PHE A 488 0.88 7.12 10.09
C PHE A 488 0.41 6.44 8.81
N ARG A 489 -0.30 5.31 8.91
CA ARG A 489 -0.86 4.61 7.74
C ARG A 489 -2.24 5.11 7.34
N PHE A 490 -3.07 5.49 8.31
CA PHE A 490 -4.44 5.93 8.07
C PHE A 490 -4.49 7.31 7.41
N PHE A 491 -3.83 8.33 7.97
CA PHE A 491 -3.98 9.70 7.48
C PHE A 491 -3.57 9.89 6.01
N PRO A 492 -2.45 9.32 5.52
CA PRO A 492 -2.09 9.47 4.12
C PRO A 492 -3.00 8.73 3.14
N SER A 493 -3.76 7.72 3.59
CA SER A 493 -4.60 6.87 2.73
C SER A 493 -6.11 7.11 2.86
N SER A 494 -6.51 7.95 3.82
CA SER A 494 -7.92 8.29 4.06
C SER A 494 -8.39 9.29 3.00
N ILE A 495 -9.26 8.83 2.10
CA ILE A 495 -9.87 9.67 1.08
C ILE A 495 -10.76 10.77 1.68
N GLU A 496 -11.28 10.56 2.89
CA GLU A 496 -12.09 11.52 3.61
C GLU A 496 -11.33 12.82 3.92
N LEU A 497 -9.99 12.78 3.96
CA LEU A 497 -9.14 13.94 4.19
C LEU A 497 -8.72 14.67 2.92
N ARG A 498 -8.99 14.04 1.77
CA ARG A 498 -8.60 14.56 0.46
C ARG A 498 -9.34 15.86 0.20
N GLN A 499 -8.58 16.91 -0.16
CA GLN A 499 -9.10 18.25 -0.46
C GLN A 499 -9.87 18.91 0.69
N GLN A 500 -9.69 18.43 1.92
CA GLN A 500 -10.27 19.05 3.09
C GLN A 500 -9.35 20.14 3.61
N SER A 501 -9.83 21.38 3.66
CA SER A 501 -9.06 22.52 4.14
C SER A 501 -9.19 22.72 5.65
N PHE A 502 -8.10 23.12 6.29
CA PHE A 502 -8.09 23.50 7.70
C PHE A 502 -6.96 24.48 8.03
N LEU A 503 -7.30 25.60 8.67
CA LEU A 503 -6.38 26.71 8.96
C LEU A 503 -5.67 27.19 7.68
N TRP A 504 -4.35 26.98 7.57
CA TRP A 504 -3.54 27.33 6.40
C TRP A 504 -3.33 26.15 5.43
N ALA A 505 -3.72 24.93 5.80
CA ALA A 505 -3.62 23.78 4.91
C ALA A 505 -4.85 23.73 4.00
N HIS A 506 -4.62 23.79 2.69
CA HIS A 506 -5.68 23.67 1.69
C HIS A 506 -6.14 22.21 1.49
N ASP A 507 -5.27 21.25 1.82
CA ASP A 507 -5.56 19.82 1.70
C ASP A 507 -4.85 19.05 2.84
N LEU A 508 -5.66 18.42 3.69
CA LEU A 508 -5.20 17.62 4.83
C LEU A 508 -4.49 16.31 4.43
N SER A 509 -4.77 15.80 3.22
CA SER A 509 -4.18 14.56 2.70
C SER A 509 -2.84 14.77 1.98
N SER A 510 -2.55 16.01 1.59
CA SER A 510 -1.28 16.45 1.00
C SER A 510 -0.46 17.27 2.01
N TYR A 511 0.78 17.60 1.65
CA TYR A 511 1.62 18.50 2.43
C TYR A 511 1.03 19.93 2.46
N ASP A 512 1.22 20.63 3.58
CA ASP A 512 0.94 22.06 3.69
C ASP A 512 2.14 22.88 3.19
N SER A 513 1.89 24.03 2.58
CA SER A 513 2.95 24.98 2.20
C SER A 513 2.50 26.39 2.54
N ILE A 514 3.30 27.09 3.35
CA ILE A 514 3.13 28.53 3.59
C ILE A 514 4.16 29.34 2.79
N LEU A 515 5.29 28.73 2.47
CA LEU A 515 6.37 29.36 1.72
C LEU A 515 6.95 28.34 0.76
N ASP A 516 6.83 28.62 -0.53
CA ASP A 516 7.53 27.89 -1.59
C ASP A 516 8.91 28.53 -1.79
N LEU A 517 9.95 27.69 -1.71
CA LEU A 517 11.33 28.10 -1.88
C LEU A 517 11.68 28.04 -3.37
N PRO A 518 12.42 29.03 -3.92
CA PRO A 518 12.84 29.02 -5.31
C PRO A 518 13.94 27.98 -5.61
N PHE A 519 14.38 27.22 -4.60
CA PHE A 519 15.38 26.17 -4.71
C PHE A 519 14.94 24.94 -3.90
N ASN A 520 15.34 23.75 -4.35
CA ASN A 520 15.07 22.50 -3.63
C ASN A 520 16.22 22.19 -2.66
N ILE A 521 15.92 22.10 -1.36
CA ILE A 521 16.90 21.68 -0.35
C ILE A 521 16.94 20.14 -0.30
N PRO A 522 18.09 19.50 -0.54
CA PRO A 522 18.22 18.05 -0.39
C PRO A 522 17.73 17.60 0.98
N PHE A 523 16.94 16.51 1.02
CA PHE A 523 16.31 15.95 2.23
C PHE A 523 15.15 16.75 2.86
N TYR A 524 14.92 18.01 2.47
CA TYR A 524 13.84 18.84 3.03
C TYR A 524 12.72 19.14 2.01
N GLY A 525 13.08 19.40 0.75
CA GLY A 525 12.14 19.76 -0.30
C GLY A 525 12.20 21.24 -0.69
N SER A 526 11.25 21.65 -1.51
CA SER A 526 11.14 23.01 -2.07
C SER A 526 10.07 23.87 -1.39
N HIS A 527 9.50 23.43 -0.28
CA HIS A 527 8.46 24.19 0.43
C HIS A 527 8.63 24.09 1.95
N VAL A 528 7.93 24.95 2.68
CA VAL A 528 7.91 24.96 4.14
C VAL A 528 6.52 24.65 4.66
N SER A 529 6.38 23.45 5.23
CA SER A 529 5.17 23.02 5.93
C SER A 529 5.15 23.56 7.37
N LEU A 530 4.13 24.32 7.75
CA LEU A 530 4.03 24.88 9.09
C LEU A 530 3.58 23.83 10.11
N PHE A 531 2.70 22.89 9.76
CA PHE A 531 2.32 21.83 10.68
C PHE A 531 3.52 20.95 11.06
N THR A 532 4.44 20.66 10.13
CA THR A 532 5.66 19.90 10.43
C THR A 532 6.65 20.70 11.27
N LEU A 533 6.74 22.02 11.08
CA LEU A 533 7.53 22.90 11.95
C LEU A 533 6.97 22.92 13.37
N LEU A 534 5.65 23.09 13.54
CA LEU A 534 4.99 23.05 14.84
C LEU A 534 5.12 21.69 15.52
N MET A 535 4.98 20.61 14.76
CA MET A 535 5.27 19.25 15.23
C MET A 535 6.72 19.12 15.71
N THR A 536 7.68 19.64 14.95
CA THR A 536 9.11 19.54 15.27
C THR A 536 9.43 20.34 16.53
N ILE A 537 8.97 21.58 16.62
CA ILE A 537 9.14 22.45 17.80
C ILE A 537 8.52 21.78 19.03
N SER A 538 7.28 21.30 18.94
CA SER A 538 6.62 20.60 20.04
C SER A 538 7.37 19.32 20.44
N THR A 539 7.90 18.57 19.49
CA THR A 539 8.68 17.35 19.78
C THR A 539 10.02 17.69 20.44
N ILE A 540 10.70 18.76 20.04
CA ILE A 540 11.93 19.24 20.70
C ILE A 540 11.63 19.66 22.15
N ILE A 541 10.53 20.39 22.38
CA ILE A 541 10.07 20.76 23.72
C ILE A 541 9.77 19.51 24.54
N TYR A 542 9.06 18.54 23.97
CA TYR A 542 8.76 17.25 24.61
C TYR A 542 10.03 16.51 24.99
N THR A 543 11.00 16.39 24.09
CA THR A 543 12.31 15.78 24.34
C THR A 543 13.06 16.52 25.44
N LYS A 544 13.08 17.85 25.44
CA LYS A 544 13.72 18.66 26.49
C LYS A 544 13.08 18.43 27.85
N ILE A 545 11.76 18.39 27.92
CA ILE A 545 11.00 18.12 29.14
C ILE A 545 11.26 16.70 29.64
N ASN A 546 11.20 15.69 28.77
CA ASN A 546 11.47 14.30 29.13
C ASN A 546 12.91 14.10 29.62
N ASN A 547 13.89 14.72 28.95
CA ASN A 547 15.28 14.68 29.37
C ASN A 547 15.50 15.34 30.75
N LYS A 548 14.78 16.43 31.05
CA LYS A 548 14.81 17.06 32.38
C LYS A 548 14.15 16.17 33.44
N LEU A 549 13.06 15.50 33.07
CA LEU A 549 12.27 14.63 33.93
C LEU A 549 12.98 13.34 34.34
N MET A 550 13.61 12.65 33.38
CA MET A 550 14.28 11.36 33.58
C MET A 550 15.74 11.50 34.04
N GLY A 551 16.12 12.69 34.51
CA GLY A 551 17.49 13.16 34.78
C GLY A 551 18.55 12.08 35.00
N SER A 552 19.61 12.13 34.20
CA SER A 552 20.89 11.37 34.32
C SER A 552 20.81 9.83 34.38
N SER A 553 19.65 9.23 34.60
CA SER A 553 19.50 7.78 34.82
C SER A 553 19.63 6.95 33.52
N THR A 554 19.42 7.57 32.37
CA THR A 554 19.65 6.99 31.02
C THR A 554 20.97 7.45 30.39
N GLY A 555 21.89 8.06 31.16
CA GLY A 555 23.16 8.59 30.68
C GLY A 555 24.29 7.55 30.62
N GLN A 556 24.07 6.39 30.01
CA GLN A 556 25.16 5.40 29.84
C GLN A 556 26.03 5.60 28.60
N MET A 557 25.72 6.53 27.69
CA MET A 557 26.66 6.91 26.61
C MET A 557 26.62 8.41 26.30
N PRO A 558 27.76 9.11 26.29
CA PRO A 558 27.89 10.42 25.66
C PRO A 558 27.51 10.27 24.17
N GLY A 559 26.43 10.93 23.74
CA GLY A 559 25.91 10.83 22.36
C GLY A 559 24.39 10.60 22.26
N MET A 560 23.80 9.85 23.20
CA MET A 560 22.36 9.54 23.13
C MET A 560 21.47 10.78 23.30
N LYS A 561 21.88 11.74 24.14
CA LYS A 561 21.18 13.03 24.30
C LYS A 561 21.17 13.83 23.00
N THR A 562 22.31 13.90 22.32
CA THR A 562 22.43 14.61 21.03
C THR A 562 21.56 13.96 19.97
N MET A 563 21.56 12.63 19.88
CA MET A 563 20.69 11.88 18.97
C MET A 563 19.21 12.18 19.18
N MET A 564 18.74 12.29 20.43
CA MET A 564 17.34 12.62 20.73
C MET A 564 16.92 14.02 20.25
N TYR A 565 17.85 14.98 20.18
CA TYR A 565 17.55 16.32 19.64
C TYR A 565 17.71 16.41 18.12
N ILE A 566 18.57 15.58 17.52
CA ILE A 566 18.71 15.49 16.06
C ILE A 566 17.51 14.80 15.42
N MET A 567 16.95 13.77 16.06
CA MET A 567 15.83 12.98 15.53
C MET A 567 14.62 13.83 15.07
N PRO A 568 14.08 14.78 15.85
CA PRO A 568 13.01 15.66 15.39
C PRO A 568 13.37 16.52 14.17
N ILE A 569 14.62 16.97 14.08
CA ILE A 569 15.11 17.78 12.95
C ILE A 569 15.23 16.91 11.69
N MET A 570 15.67 15.66 11.85
CA MET A 570 15.66 14.68 10.75
C MET A 570 14.23 14.37 10.29
N PHE A 571 13.29 14.21 11.23
CA PHE A 571 11.87 14.02 10.91
C PHE A 571 11.24 15.24 10.26
N LEU A 572 11.71 16.45 10.53
CA LEU A 572 11.25 17.64 9.81
C LEU A 572 11.43 17.48 8.30
N GLY A 573 12.62 17.07 7.83
CA GLY A 573 12.88 16.89 6.39
C GLY A 573 12.04 15.77 5.77
N ILE A 574 11.85 14.66 6.48
CA ILE A 574 11.02 13.55 6.01
C ILE A 574 9.54 13.97 5.94
N PHE A 575 9.00 14.52 7.02
CA PHE A 575 7.57 14.81 7.16
C PHE A 575 7.12 16.05 6.38
N ASN A 576 8.04 16.92 5.95
CA ASN A 576 7.73 18.09 5.13
C ASN A 576 6.98 17.72 3.83
N ASN A 577 7.26 16.54 3.27
CA ASN A 577 6.57 16.04 2.08
C ASN A 577 5.37 15.12 2.39
N PHE A 578 5.04 14.85 3.66
CA PHE A 578 3.93 13.96 4.03
C PHE A 578 2.60 14.71 4.19
N ALA A 579 1.51 13.95 4.35
CA ALA A 579 0.18 14.49 4.63
C ALA A 579 0.19 15.43 5.86
N SER A 580 -0.37 16.63 5.70
CA SER A 580 -0.42 17.65 6.75
C SER A 580 -1.26 17.22 7.94
N ALA A 581 -2.31 16.41 7.72
CA ALA A 581 -3.11 15.78 8.78
C ALA A 581 -2.26 14.98 9.77
N LEU A 582 -1.25 14.26 9.27
CA LEU A 582 -0.37 13.46 10.11
C LEU A 582 0.46 14.35 11.03
N SER A 583 1.10 15.37 10.47
CA SER A 583 1.90 16.35 11.22
C SER A 583 1.06 17.14 12.23
N TYR A 584 -0.16 17.52 11.85
CA TYR A 584 -1.13 18.15 12.72
C TYR A 584 -1.52 17.24 13.90
N TYR A 585 -1.82 15.96 13.63
CA TYR A 585 -2.09 14.97 14.68
C TYR A 585 -0.93 14.85 15.68
N TYR A 586 0.32 14.77 15.21
CA TYR A 586 1.48 14.72 16.11
C TYR A 586 1.62 15.98 16.97
N PHE A 587 1.42 17.15 16.36
CA PHE A 587 1.41 18.41 17.09
C PHE A 587 0.35 18.39 18.19
N LEU A 588 -0.90 18.04 17.88
CA LEU A 588 -1.98 17.92 18.86
C LEU A 588 -1.67 16.88 19.94
N ALA A 589 -1.13 15.72 19.56
CA ALA A 589 -0.75 14.68 20.51
C ALA A 589 0.31 15.17 21.50
N ASN A 590 1.28 15.98 21.06
CA ASN A 590 2.28 16.61 21.93
C ASN A 590 1.64 17.65 22.85
N ILE A 591 0.79 18.54 22.33
CA ILE A 591 0.07 19.54 23.13
C ILE A 591 -0.80 18.89 24.20
N MET A 592 -1.56 17.85 23.85
CA MET A 592 -2.35 17.06 24.81
C MET A 592 -1.47 16.39 25.85
N THR A 593 -0.28 15.92 25.46
CA THR A 593 0.68 15.33 26.41
C THR A 593 1.22 16.39 27.39
N PHE A 594 1.43 17.62 26.94
CA PHE A 594 1.80 18.73 27.83
C PHE A 594 0.68 19.08 28.81
N ALA A 595 -0.56 19.15 28.32
CA ALA A 595 -1.74 19.38 29.15
C ALA A 595 -1.90 18.28 30.20
N GLN A 596 -1.83 17.00 29.80
CA GLN A 596 -1.86 15.85 30.71
C GLN A 596 -0.75 15.94 31.75
N MET A 597 0.48 16.23 31.34
CA MET A 597 1.61 16.35 32.27
C MET A 597 1.39 17.48 33.28
N TYR A 598 0.88 18.64 32.83
CA TYR A 598 0.59 19.76 33.71
C TYR A 598 -0.50 19.42 34.74
N LEU A 599 -1.62 18.86 34.29
CA LEU A 599 -2.73 18.44 35.15
C LEU A 599 -2.29 17.37 36.15
N ILE A 600 -1.61 16.32 35.69
CA ILE A 600 -1.19 15.19 36.52
C ILE A 600 -0.16 15.65 37.57
N ARG A 601 0.78 16.52 37.21
CA ARG A 601 1.73 17.08 38.19
C ARG A 601 1.04 17.84 39.30
N LYS A 602 -0.03 18.60 39.01
CA LYS A 602 -0.80 19.32 40.03
C LYS A 602 -1.50 18.35 41.01
N THR A 603 -1.82 17.14 40.57
CA THR A 603 -2.46 16.11 41.43
C THR A 603 -1.49 15.24 42.23
N ILE A 604 -0.19 15.28 41.90
CA ILE A 604 0.81 14.43 42.53
C ILE A 604 1.44 15.17 43.72
N ASP A 605 1.17 14.67 44.92
CA ASP A 605 1.80 15.10 46.16
C ASP A 605 3.16 14.39 46.35
N GLU A 606 4.25 15.14 46.17
CA GLU A 606 5.61 14.58 46.21
C GLU A 606 6.02 14.12 47.62
N GLU A 607 5.49 14.73 48.70
CA GLU A 607 5.79 14.35 50.08
C GLU A 607 5.19 12.98 50.43
N LYS A 608 3.93 12.75 50.06
CA LYS A 608 3.29 11.43 50.22
C LYS A 608 4.02 10.35 49.46
N ILE A 609 4.55 10.66 48.27
CA ILE A 609 5.35 9.70 47.49
C ILE A 609 6.71 9.44 48.17
N HIS A 610 7.37 10.46 48.71
CA HIS A 610 8.63 10.30 49.43
C HIS A 610 8.47 9.40 50.67
N GLN A 611 7.43 9.63 51.47
CA GLN A 611 7.10 8.77 52.61
C GLN A 611 6.81 7.33 52.19
N GLN A 612 6.07 7.13 51.09
CA GLN A 612 5.84 5.78 50.53
C GLN A 612 7.14 5.08 50.11
N ILE A 613 8.10 5.81 49.55
CA ILE A 613 9.41 5.26 49.17
C ILE A 613 10.19 4.86 50.42
N LEU A 614 10.22 5.70 51.46
CA LEU A 614 10.89 5.39 52.73
C LEU A 614 10.29 4.13 53.38
N MET A 615 8.95 4.03 53.44
CA MET A 615 8.26 2.83 53.94
C MET A 615 8.46 1.59 53.06
N GLN A 616 8.75 1.75 51.76
CA GLN A 616 9.08 0.62 50.90
C GLN A 616 10.52 0.16 51.08
N LYS A 617 11.45 1.08 51.33
CA LYS A 617 12.86 0.75 51.62
C LYS A 617 13.03 -0.07 52.91
N THR A 618 12.14 0.08 53.89
CA THR A 618 12.15 -0.70 55.13
C THR A 618 11.58 -2.11 54.97
N LYS A 619 10.83 -2.39 53.89
CA LYS A 619 10.29 -3.73 53.61
C LYS A 619 11.34 -4.63 52.95
N PRO A 620 11.42 -5.92 53.31
CA PRO A 620 12.33 -6.85 52.66
C PRO A 620 11.97 -7.01 51.19
N VAL A 621 12.95 -6.82 50.30
CA VAL A 621 12.76 -6.95 48.84
C VAL A 621 12.40 -8.40 48.51
N LYS A 622 11.14 -8.67 48.11
CA LYS A 622 10.71 -9.99 47.64
C LYS A 622 11.44 -10.32 46.33
N LYS A 623 12.38 -11.27 46.39
CA LYS A 623 13.11 -11.77 45.20
C LYS A 623 12.17 -12.55 44.27
N SER A 624 12.19 -12.23 42.97
CA SER A 624 11.45 -12.98 41.94
C SER A 624 12.01 -14.41 41.77
N LYS A 625 11.16 -15.40 41.41
CA LYS A 625 11.56 -16.81 41.18
C LYS A 625 12.70 -16.91 40.15
N PHE A 626 12.68 -16.09 39.11
CA PHE A 626 13.74 -16.04 38.10
C PHE A 626 15.07 -15.55 38.67
N GLN A 627 15.04 -14.55 39.55
CA GLN A 627 16.26 -14.02 40.19
C GLN A 627 16.90 -15.02 41.15
N ARG A 628 16.10 -15.79 41.89
CA ARG A 628 16.62 -16.88 42.75
C ARG A 628 17.36 -17.93 41.92
N LYS A 629 16.77 -18.32 40.78
CA LYS A 629 17.37 -19.31 39.86
C LYS A 629 18.67 -18.82 39.23
N LEU A 630 18.75 -17.52 38.88
CA LEU A 630 19.97 -16.90 38.35
C LEU A 630 21.07 -16.77 39.42
N GLU A 631 20.71 -16.47 40.67
CA GLU A 631 21.65 -16.48 41.80
C GLU A 631 22.19 -17.89 42.07
N GLU A 632 21.34 -18.91 42.07
CA GLU A 632 21.76 -20.32 42.22
C GLU A 632 22.74 -20.75 41.13
N LEU A 633 22.44 -20.44 39.87
CA LEU A 633 23.34 -20.70 38.74
C LEU A 633 24.68 -19.97 38.87
N SER A 634 24.67 -18.71 39.30
CA SER A 634 25.90 -17.92 39.51
C SER A 634 26.75 -18.46 40.67
N LYS A 635 26.11 -18.91 41.75
CA LYS A 635 26.77 -19.55 42.89
C LYS A 635 27.36 -20.90 42.51
N GLN A 636 26.64 -21.71 41.72
CA GLN A 636 27.16 -22.95 41.16
C GLN A 636 28.39 -22.69 40.28
N GLN A 637 28.34 -21.69 39.39
CA GLN A 637 29.50 -21.32 38.56
C GLN A 637 30.69 -20.82 39.39
N GLN A 638 30.47 -20.02 40.43
CA GLN A 638 31.53 -19.57 41.34
C GLN A 638 32.13 -20.73 42.15
N GLN A 639 31.31 -21.67 42.60
CA GLN A 639 31.77 -22.88 43.27
C GLN A 639 32.62 -23.76 42.34
N ILE A 640 32.19 -23.93 41.07
CA ILE A 640 32.94 -24.67 40.05
C ILE A 640 34.27 -23.97 39.71
N ALA A 641 34.28 -22.63 39.62
CA ALA A 641 35.50 -21.85 39.39
C ALA A 641 36.48 -21.92 40.59
N ASN A 642 35.97 -21.89 41.82
CA ASN A 642 36.78 -22.02 43.03
C ASN A 642 37.30 -23.46 43.23
N SER A 643 36.55 -24.49 42.83
CA SER A 643 37.05 -25.87 42.83
C SER A 643 38.11 -26.11 41.76
N ARG A 644 38.04 -25.40 40.62
CA ARG A 644 39.07 -25.42 39.58
C ARG A 644 40.35 -24.65 39.93
N LYS A 645 40.30 -23.68 40.85
CA LYS A 645 41.48 -22.96 41.39
C LYS A 645 42.17 -23.68 42.56
N LYS A 646 41.49 -24.67 43.17
CA LYS A 646 42.01 -25.49 44.27
C LYS A 646 42.57 -26.85 43.81
N ARG A 647 42.48 -27.15 42.53
CA ARG A 647 43.29 -28.14 41.81
C ARG A 647 44.36 -27.40 41.06
#